data_AF-A0A2L0EYR3-F1
#
_entry.id   AF-A0A2L0EYR3-F1
#
_cell.length_a   1.000
_cell.length_b   1.000
_cell.length_c   1.000
_cell.angle_alpha   90.00
_cell.angle_beta   90.00
_cell.angle_gamma   90.00
#
_symmetry.space_group_name_H-M   'P 1'
#
loop_
_entity.id
_entity.type
_entity.pdbx_description
1 polymer ?
#
loop_
_entity_poly.entity_id
_entity_poly.type
_entity_poly.pdbx_seq_one_letter_code
_entity_poly.pdbx_strand_id
1 'polypeptide(L)'
;MKQITIASSAALATLFISATSLASTGAPTPTCTVIQRGALGDVYNAEIWSLAPSYNVPTPYEVNTGYSSTVGEKRALFGFEIGAIPASSLVTSAKFYVLTYSSTAQAVRAHRVLAPWSETTVTWNNLGGIEPTSFTSFESGGSAWRELDLTELVQEWVSGVSPNHGILLEEDPYGVTSYKGSAHENLSYRPFLEVCYTTPKGSIGDKVWFDANADGIEDASELGIEGVVVDLFGDVNCDGSADGGALGTTATGATGAYRFGELDAGCYVVSVDDATLPLGHLLTTGAEPRAVSLGAGQNVTDADFGYVTYSSIGDTVWLDSDADGLYEPDTGELGVNGVRVELFQDGQMIDFTITGASPYSGQPGFYLFDTLPAGTYAVVVTPDNFMTSGPLAGQEPSADPDGALDNVGTVTLAWAQDLLDADFGYQLSCGNGVCGGDESCSTCAVDCGICPPLCGNGACEAGEDCGSCSADCDVCAPACGDGACDASEDCGSCSADCGACPPVCGNGTCEAGEDCGTCSDDCGACPSVCGNNACENGEDCANCAGDCGACPAVCGNDSCEAGENCLECPSDCGICPAVCGSGVCEVGETCSSCAADCGACPPVCGDGVCKAGVEDCSSCAADCGACQCAFPGTGTPGYWKTHPGAWKVSRLTIGGKTYTKAQLLDIISRPTRGDVTYILAKHLIVAKLNVGLGNQSSCIEATIAAADQWLRRNRLGSNVRDSGCRSPWETGEPLAERLDAYNNGRLCAPSRDEVDCDGGDHHHGHHGHHGGSCRGR
;
A
#
# COMPACT_ATOMS: atom_id res chain seq x y z
N MET A 1 7.25 -62.24 37.19
CA MET A 1 8.23 -61.58 36.28
C MET A 1 7.41 -60.98 35.14
N LYS A 2 7.23 -59.68 34.99
CA LYS A 2 8.19 -58.57 35.11
C LYS A 2 7.65 -57.46 36.02
N GLN A 3 8.53 -56.89 36.84
CA GLN A 3 8.34 -55.62 37.53
C GLN A 3 8.22 -54.50 36.48
N ILE A 4 7.25 -53.62 36.64
CA ILE A 4 7.28 -52.29 36.03
C ILE A 4 7.44 -51.32 37.18
N THR A 5 8.67 -50.88 37.37
CA THR A 5 9.10 -49.90 38.36
C THR A 5 8.57 -48.53 37.91
N ILE A 6 7.69 -47.92 38.70
CA ILE A 6 7.26 -46.54 38.50
C ILE A 6 8.45 -45.65 38.86
N ALA A 7 8.96 -44.92 37.86
CA ALA A 7 10.12 -44.05 38.01
C ALA A 7 9.75 -42.79 38.81
N SER A 8 10.69 -42.38 39.65
CA SER A 8 10.70 -41.17 40.48
C SER A 8 10.65 -39.87 39.65
N SER A 9 10.23 -38.80 40.31
CA SER A 9 9.92 -37.41 39.92
C SER A 9 10.93 -36.61 39.06
N ALA A 10 11.59 -37.23 38.09
CA ALA A 10 12.50 -36.55 37.15
C ALA A 10 12.06 -36.67 35.67
N ALA A 11 10.97 -37.39 35.38
CA ALA A 11 10.54 -37.68 34.00
C ALA A 11 9.48 -36.72 33.42
N LEU A 12 8.92 -35.78 34.21
CA LEU A 12 8.03 -34.75 33.67
C LEU A 12 8.76 -33.52 33.09
N ALA A 13 10.09 -33.42 33.26
CA ALA A 13 10.89 -32.30 32.75
C ALA A 13 11.35 -32.47 31.29
N THR A 14 10.80 -33.41 30.52
CA THR A 14 11.23 -33.71 29.14
C THR A 14 10.15 -33.62 28.05
N LEU A 15 8.95 -33.13 28.37
CA LEU A 15 8.05 -32.57 27.35
C LEU A 15 8.01 -31.05 27.54
N PHE A 16 8.40 -30.31 26.51
CA PHE A 16 8.48 -28.83 26.42
C PHE A 16 9.76 -28.17 26.97
N ILE A 17 10.89 -28.45 26.34
CA ILE A 17 11.89 -27.40 26.08
C ILE A 17 12.33 -27.51 24.62
N SER A 18 11.68 -26.73 23.77
CA SER A 18 12.23 -26.23 22.50
C SER A 18 11.59 -24.87 22.24
N ALA A 19 12.00 -23.91 23.06
CA ALA A 19 11.83 -22.50 22.81
C ALA A 19 13.10 -21.81 23.35
N THR A 20 14.19 -21.94 22.59
CA THR A 20 15.35 -21.06 22.74
C THR A 20 15.60 -20.38 21.42
N SER A 21 14.91 -19.27 21.20
CA SER A 21 15.52 -17.99 20.84
C SER A 21 14.43 -16.96 20.65
N LEU A 22 14.27 -16.04 21.60
CA LEU A 22 13.88 -14.66 21.33
C LEU A 22 14.20 -13.85 22.58
N ALA A 23 14.98 -12.80 22.37
CA ALA A 23 15.41 -11.89 23.40
C ALA A 23 14.21 -11.10 23.94
N SER A 24 14.12 -11.06 25.27
CA SER A 24 13.62 -9.93 26.07
C SER A 24 12.45 -9.12 25.49
N THR A 25 11.26 -9.70 25.47
CA THR A 25 10.02 -8.94 25.75
C THR A 25 9.65 -9.22 27.20
N GLY A 26 9.24 -8.19 27.95
CA GLY A 26 8.98 -8.29 29.39
C GLY A 26 8.04 -9.45 29.68
N ALA A 27 8.44 -10.36 30.59
CA ALA A 27 7.61 -11.49 30.97
C ALA A 27 6.21 -10.99 31.35
N PRO A 28 5.13 -11.63 30.85
CA PRO A 28 3.77 -11.16 31.11
C PRO A 28 3.54 -11.05 32.62
N THR A 29 3.06 -9.89 33.07
CA THR A 29 2.76 -9.65 34.48
C THR A 29 1.66 -10.64 34.92
N PRO A 30 1.91 -11.49 35.92
CA PRO A 30 0.92 -12.47 36.34
C PRO A 30 -0.28 -11.78 36.99
N THR A 31 -1.47 -12.30 36.68
CA THR A 31 -2.71 -11.90 37.37
C THR A 31 -2.84 -12.72 38.64
N CYS A 32 -3.03 -12.07 39.78
CA CYS A 32 -3.22 -12.74 41.08
C CYS A 32 -4.67 -12.65 41.56
N THR A 33 -5.27 -13.80 41.85
CA THR A 33 -6.65 -13.96 42.30
C THR A 33 -6.69 -14.57 43.70
N VAL A 34 -7.43 -13.95 44.63
CA VAL A 34 -7.61 -14.46 45.99
C VAL A 34 -8.95 -15.16 46.12
N ILE A 35 -8.92 -16.47 46.36
CA ILE A 35 -10.10 -17.32 46.59
C ILE A 35 -10.32 -17.41 48.10
N GLN A 36 -11.49 -16.95 48.56
CA GLN A 36 -11.84 -16.88 49.98
C GLN A 36 -13.35 -16.91 50.19
N ARG A 37 -13.82 -17.76 51.13
CA ARG A 37 -15.23 -17.84 51.54
C ARG A 37 -15.79 -16.49 51.96
N GLY A 38 -16.81 -16.01 51.26
CA GLY A 38 -17.48 -14.73 51.54
C GLY A 38 -16.83 -13.52 50.87
N ALA A 39 -15.84 -13.75 50.00
CA ALA A 39 -15.32 -12.78 49.05
C ALA A 39 -15.48 -13.32 47.62
N LEU A 40 -14.44 -13.91 47.04
CA LEU A 40 -14.44 -14.50 45.70
C LEU A 40 -14.26 -16.02 45.79
N GLY A 41 -15.15 -16.79 45.16
CA GLY A 41 -15.16 -18.26 45.25
C GLY A 41 -15.41 -18.76 46.67
N ASP A 42 -15.02 -20.01 46.93
CA ASP A 42 -15.11 -20.63 48.25
C ASP A 42 -13.82 -21.37 48.65
N VAL A 43 -13.52 -21.30 49.93
CA VAL A 43 -12.58 -22.19 50.62
C VAL A 43 -13.39 -22.89 51.69
N TYR A 44 -13.58 -24.20 51.58
CA TYR A 44 -14.36 -24.97 52.54
C TYR A 44 -13.44 -25.83 53.40
N ASN A 45 -13.86 -26.14 54.63
CA ASN A 45 -13.03 -26.88 55.57
C ASN A 45 -13.81 -27.93 56.35
N ALA A 46 -13.13 -28.97 56.81
CA ALA A 46 -13.72 -29.96 57.70
C ALA A 46 -12.69 -30.47 58.71
N GLU A 47 -13.18 -31.03 59.81
CA GLU A 47 -12.35 -31.73 60.80
C GLU A 47 -12.88 -33.15 60.99
N ILE A 48 -11.96 -34.13 60.99
CA ILE A 48 -12.28 -35.55 61.16
C ILE A 48 -11.48 -36.17 62.31
N TRP A 49 -12.06 -37.16 62.98
CA TRP A 49 -11.57 -37.73 64.23
C TRP A 49 -11.40 -39.24 64.17
N SER A 50 -10.22 -39.74 64.55
CA SER A 50 -9.93 -41.18 64.51
C SER A 50 -10.71 -42.02 65.54
N LEU A 51 -10.97 -41.51 66.75
CA LEU A 51 -11.74 -42.24 67.77
C LEU A 51 -13.25 -42.00 67.68
N ALA A 52 -13.69 -41.11 66.77
CA ALA A 52 -15.09 -40.89 66.44
C ALA A 52 -15.29 -40.92 64.92
N PRO A 53 -15.05 -42.07 64.27
CA PRO A 53 -14.75 -42.10 62.85
C PRO A 53 -15.96 -41.92 61.92
N SER A 54 -17.18 -41.95 62.47
CA SER A 54 -18.42 -41.64 61.74
C SER A 54 -19.01 -40.27 62.10
N TYR A 55 -18.31 -39.49 62.93
CA TYR A 55 -18.74 -38.15 63.31
C TYR A 55 -18.20 -37.12 62.31
N ASN A 56 -19.08 -36.23 61.87
CA ASN A 56 -18.75 -35.05 61.07
C ASN A 56 -18.84 -33.81 61.96
N VAL A 57 -17.84 -32.94 61.92
CA VAL A 57 -17.89 -31.63 62.61
C VAL A 57 -18.64 -30.65 61.69
N PRO A 58 -19.84 -30.17 62.03
CA PRO A 58 -20.60 -29.28 61.16
C PRO A 58 -19.98 -27.89 61.12
N THR A 59 -19.58 -27.42 59.94
CA THR A 59 -19.10 -26.04 59.63
C THR A 59 -18.28 -25.41 60.75
N PRO A 60 -17.08 -25.94 61.05
CA PRO A 60 -16.28 -25.48 62.18
C PRO A 60 -15.86 -24.02 62.02
N TYR A 61 -16.12 -23.20 63.05
CA TYR A 61 -15.48 -21.88 63.21
C TYR A 61 -13.96 -21.99 63.35
N GLU A 62 -13.49 -23.14 63.84
CA GLU A 62 -12.09 -23.54 63.93
C GLU A 62 -11.96 -25.03 63.58
N VAL A 63 -10.94 -25.38 62.81
CA VAL A 63 -10.54 -26.79 62.58
C VAL A 63 -9.25 -27.08 63.31
N ASN A 64 -8.98 -28.34 63.60
CA ASN A 64 -7.84 -28.72 64.41
C ASN A 64 -7.05 -29.89 63.82
N THR A 65 -5.75 -29.90 64.06
CA THR A 65 -4.85 -31.04 63.86
C THR A 65 -4.25 -31.53 65.18
N GLY A 66 -3.56 -32.66 65.13
CA GLY A 66 -2.86 -33.24 66.28
C GLY A 66 -3.73 -34.22 67.06
N TYR A 67 -3.43 -34.44 68.34
CA TYR A 67 -4.06 -35.53 69.11
C TYR A 67 -4.83 -35.02 70.34
N SER A 68 -5.94 -35.68 70.64
CA SER A 68 -6.70 -35.50 71.89
C SER A 68 -7.06 -36.86 72.47
N SER A 69 -7.01 -37.01 73.79
CA SER A 69 -7.42 -38.26 74.45
C SER A 69 -8.89 -38.60 74.27
N THR A 70 -9.74 -37.63 73.92
CA THR A 70 -11.19 -37.80 73.78
C THR A 70 -11.60 -38.20 72.36
N VAL A 71 -10.95 -37.64 71.33
CA VAL A 71 -11.34 -37.82 69.91
C VAL A 71 -10.24 -38.45 69.05
N GLY A 72 -9.07 -38.71 69.65
CA GLY A 72 -7.90 -39.29 69.00
C GLY A 72 -7.16 -38.27 68.15
N GLU A 73 -6.52 -38.77 67.09
CA GLU A 73 -5.97 -37.97 66.00
C GLU A 73 -7.08 -37.17 65.31
N LYS A 74 -6.82 -35.88 65.13
CA LYS A 74 -7.64 -34.91 64.42
C LYS A 74 -6.90 -34.50 63.15
N ARG A 75 -7.63 -34.41 62.05
CA ARG A 75 -7.11 -33.92 60.76
C ARG A 75 -8.01 -32.83 60.23
N ALA A 76 -7.41 -31.81 59.64
CA ALA A 76 -8.12 -30.70 59.02
C ALA A 76 -8.08 -30.84 57.50
N LEU A 77 -9.22 -30.71 56.84
CA LEU A 77 -9.34 -30.68 55.38
C LEU A 77 -9.63 -29.26 54.91
N PHE A 78 -9.07 -28.90 53.76
CA PHE A 78 -9.37 -27.67 53.05
C PHE A 78 -9.60 -27.97 51.57
N GLY A 79 -10.71 -27.48 51.02
CA GLY A 79 -11.02 -27.54 49.60
C GLY A 79 -11.17 -26.15 49.00
N PHE A 80 -10.92 -26.03 47.70
CA PHE A 80 -10.77 -24.75 47.02
C PHE A 80 -11.63 -24.71 45.75
N GLU A 81 -12.44 -23.68 45.58
CA GLU A 81 -13.16 -23.43 44.32
C GLU A 81 -12.30 -22.59 43.37
N ILE A 82 -11.49 -23.26 42.55
CA ILE A 82 -10.56 -22.62 41.61
C ILE A 82 -11.19 -22.21 40.26
N GLY A 83 -12.52 -22.28 40.12
CA GLY A 83 -13.21 -21.97 38.85
C GLY A 83 -13.05 -20.53 38.38
N ALA A 84 -12.58 -19.62 39.24
CA ALA A 84 -12.23 -18.25 38.87
C ALA A 84 -10.90 -18.15 38.09
N ILE A 85 -10.09 -19.21 38.07
CA ILE A 85 -8.84 -19.28 37.30
C ILE A 85 -9.18 -19.87 35.92
N PRO A 86 -8.90 -19.16 34.81
CA PRO A 86 -9.15 -19.69 33.47
C PRO A 86 -8.42 -21.02 33.24
N ALA A 87 -9.11 -21.95 32.58
CA ALA A 87 -8.52 -23.23 32.20
C ALA A 87 -7.25 -23.02 31.34
N SER A 88 -6.31 -23.97 31.42
CA SER A 88 -5.03 -23.92 30.69
C SER A 88 -4.10 -22.76 31.05
N SER A 89 -4.39 -22.01 32.13
CA SER A 89 -3.47 -21.00 32.65
C SER A 89 -2.18 -21.62 33.20
N LEU A 90 -1.07 -20.91 33.06
CA LEU A 90 0.20 -21.22 33.70
C LEU A 90 0.22 -20.56 35.08
N VAL A 91 0.14 -21.36 36.14
CA VAL A 91 0.21 -20.94 37.52
C VAL A 91 1.66 -20.62 37.87
N THR A 92 1.95 -19.35 38.16
CA THR A 92 3.30 -18.88 38.53
C THR A 92 3.54 -18.97 40.03
N SER A 93 2.48 -18.87 40.84
CA SER A 93 2.51 -19.06 42.30
C SER A 93 1.11 -19.38 42.80
N ALA A 94 0.96 -20.35 43.70
CA ALA A 94 -0.28 -20.53 44.45
C ALA A 94 0.01 -20.74 45.93
N LYS A 95 -0.47 -19.83 46.77
CA LYS A 95 -0.16 -19.77 48.20
C LYS A 95 -1.42 -19.84 49.04
N PHE A 96 -1.52 -20.87 49.86
CA PHE A 96 -2.60 -21.02 50.81
C PHE A 96 -2.21 -20.41 52.16
N TYR A 97 -3.05 -19.50 52.64
CA TYR A 97 -2.88 -18.81 53.90
C TYR A 97 -3.90 -19.28 54.92
N VAL A 98 -3.42 -19.69 56.10
CA VAL A 98 -4.26 -20.11 57.23
C VAL A 98 -3.75 -19.51 58.54
N LEU A 99 -4.66 -18.96 59.35
CA LEU A 99 -4.31 -18.39 60.65
C LEU A 99 -4.32 -19.47 61.73
N THR A 100 -3.18 -19.71 62.37
CA THR A 100 -3.02 -20.73 63.41
C THR A 100 -3.07 -20.15 64.81
N TYR A 101 -3.45 -20.99 65.77
CA TYR A 101 -3.21 -20.85 67.19
C TYR A 101 -2.67 -22.18 67.73
N SER A 102 -1.41 -22.18 68.18
CA SER A 102 -0.79 -23.35 68.80
C SER A 102 0.07 -22.96 70.01
N SER A 103 0.03 -23.78 71.07
CA SER A 103 0.87 -23.63 72.26
C SER A 103 2.22 -24.35 72.13
N THR A 104 2.42 -25.15 71.08
CA THR A 104 3.64 -25.93 70.83
C THR A 104 4.04 -25.83 69.36
N ALA A 105 5.29 -25.45 69.08
CA ALA A 105 5.79 -25.47 67.71
C ALA A 105 6.04 -26.92 67.26
N GLN A 106 5.32 -27.37 66.22
CA GLN A 106 5.54 -28.66 65.56
C GLN A 106 5.28 -28.54 64.05
N ALA A 107 5.86 -29.49 63.32
CA ALA A 107 5.67 -29.63 61.88
C ALA A 107 4.25 -30.16 61.57
N VAL A 108 3.48 -29.34 60.86
CA VAL A 108 2.22 -29.72 60.25
C VAL A 108 2.49 -30.08 58.79
N ARG A 109 2.12 -31.30 58.39
CA ARG A 109 2.31 -31.83 57.05
C ARG A 109 1.04 -31.69 56.23
N ALA A 110 1.19 -31.31 54.97
CA ALA A 110 0.10 -31.21 54.01
C ALA A 110 0.15 -32.36 53.00
N HIS A 111 -1.01 -32.97 52.78
CA HIS A 111 -1.20 -34.14 51.92
C HIS A 111 -2.30 -33.87 50.90
N ARG A 112 -2.16 -34.45 49.70
CA ARG A 112 -3.22 -34.43 48.70
C ARG A 112 -4.36 -35.34 49.11
N VAL A 113 -5.60 -34.90 48.92
CA VAL A 113 -6.79 -35.75 49.06
C VAL A 113 -7.06 -36.47 47.74
N LEU A 114 -7.32 -37.78 47.77
CA LEU A 114 -7.41 -38.61 46.56
C LEU A 114 -8.84 -38.80 46.05
N ALA A 115 -9.85 -38.44 46.85
CA ALA A 115 -11.26 -38.63 46.54
C ALA A 115 -12.09 -37.38 46.86
N PRO A 116 -13.21 -37.14 46.15
CA PRO A 116 -14.09 -36.02 46.46
C PRO A 116 -14.72 -36.18 47.84
N TRP A 117 -14.96 -35.05 48.51
CA TRP A 117 -15.58 -34.99 49.83
C TRP A 117 -16.45 -33.74 49.94
N SER A 118 -17.35 -33.73 50.93
CA SER A 118 -18.21 -32.57 51.22
C SER A 118 -18.06 -32.17 52.68
N GLU A 119 -17.98 -30.86 52.93
CA GLU A 119 -17.85 -30.25 54.26
C GLU A 119 -18.91 -30.74 55.25
N THR A 120 -20.12 -31.06 54.78
CA THR A 120 -21.22 -31.45 55.67
C THR A 120 -21.28 -32.95 55.95
N THR A 121 -20.59 -33.79 55.17
CA THR A 121 -20.73 -35.26 55.26
C THR A 121 -19.42 -36.02 55.44
N VAL A 122 -18.26 -35.35 55.32
CA VAL A 122 -16.96 -36.03 55.46
C VAL A 122 -16.73 -36.45 56.92
N THR A 123 -16.17 -37.64 57.07
CA THR A 123 -15.85 -38.33 58.31
C THR A 123 -14.56 -39.11 58.11
N TRP A 124 -13.98 -39.62 59.19
CA TRP A 124 -12.79 -40.47 59.09
C TRP A 124 -13.02 -41.73 58.23
N ASN A 125 -14.20 -42.35 58.35
CA ASN A 125 -14.52 -43.61 57.67
C ASN A 125 -14.79 -43.46 56.16
N ASN A 126 -15.19 -42.28 55.70
CA ASN A 126 -15.57 -42.05 54.30
C ASN A 126 -14.61 -41.12 53.54
N LEU A 127 -13.53 -40.64 54.17
CA LEU A 127 -12.45 -39.96 53.47
C LEU A 127 -11.78 -40.99 52.55
N GLY A 128 -12.00 -40.88 51.23
CA GLY A 128 -11.59 -41.86 50.22
C GLY A 128 -10.08 -41.92 49.94
N GLY A 129 -9.24 -41.59 50.93
CA GLY A 129 -7.78 -41.70 50.90
C GLY A 129 -7.06 -40.37 50.78
N ILE A 130 -5.81 -40.38 51.25
CA ILE A 130 -4.83 -39.31 51.07
C ILE A 130 -3.55 -39.87 50.46
N GLU A 131 -2.78 -39.02 49.82
CA GLU A 131 -1.42 -39.36 49.43
C GLU A 131 -0.54 -39.50 50.68
N PRO A 132 0.16 -40.64 50.88
CA PRO A 132 0.90 -40.89 52.12
C PRO A 132 2.13 -39.98 52.26
N THR A 133 2.69 -39.51 51.15
CA THR A 133 3.79 -38.55 51.16
C THR A 133 3.24 -37.15 51.29
N SER A 134 3.74 -36.38 52.25
CA SER A 134 3.43 -34.95 52.35
C SER A 134 4.17 -34.18 51.25
N PHE A 135 3.48 -33.30 50.55
CA PHE A 135 4.11 -32.48 49.50
C PHE A 135 4.70 -31.17 50.05
N THR A 136 4.22 -30.69 51.19
CA THR A 136 4.79 -29.54 51.90
C THR A 136 4.49 -29.60 53.41
N SER A 137 5.13 -28.74 54.20
CA SER A 137 4.94 -28.64 55.65
C SER A 137 5.28 -27.24 56.18
N PHE A 138 4.72 -26.88 57.34
CA PHE A 138 5.05 -25.63 58.06
C PHE A 138 5.05 -25.84 59.58
N GLU A 139 5.64 -24.91 60.33
CA GLU A 139 5.72 -24.97 61.81
C GLU A 139 4.58 -24.21 62.49
N SER A 140 3.74 -24.87 63.30
CA SER A 140 2.48 -24.31 63.83
C SER A 140 2.58 -23.22 64.91
N GLY A 141 3.72 -23.09 65.60
CA GLY A 141 3.83 -22.42 66.91
C GLY A 141 3.30 -20.98 67.05
N GLY A 142 2.59 -20.70 68.14
CA GLY A 142 2.05 -19.37 68.45
C GLY A 142 0.79 -19.02 67.65
N SER A 143 0.43 -17.74 67.64
CA SER A 143 -0.69 -17.20 66.85
C SER A 143 -0.16 -16.37 65.69
N ALA A 144 -0.16 -16.93 64.48
CA ALA A 144 0.26 -16.19 63.28
C ALA A 144 -0.24 -16.85 61.99
N TRP A 145 -0.21 -16.09 60.90
CA TRP A 145 -0.48 -16.63 59.56
C TRP A 145 0.56 -17.66 59.17
N ARG A 146 0.11 -18.71 58.49
CA ARG A 146 0.94 -19.73 57.86
C ARG A 146 0.66 -19.78 56.39
N GLU A 147 1.73 -19.91 55.64
CA GLU A 147 1.74 -20.00 54.18
C GLU A 147 2.12 -21.42 53.79
N LEU A 148 1.34 -22.01 52.88
CA LEU A 148 1.66 -23.25 52.22
C LEU A 148 1.76 -23.00 50.73
N ASP A 149 2.87 -23.41 50.13
CA ASP A 149 3.04 -23.38 48.68
C ASP A 149 2.29 -24.57 48.07
N LEU A 150 1.26 -24.26 47.28
CA LEU A 150 0.43 -25.20 46.54
C LEU A 150 0.65 -25.07 45.02
N THR A 151 1.68 -24.37 44.56
CA THR A 151 1.86 -23.97 43.15
C THR A 151 1.74 -25.16 42.18
N GLU A 152 2.52 -26.22 42.41
CA GLU A 152 2.49 -27.42 41.54
C GLU A 152 1.11 -28.13 41.57
N LEU A 153 0.50 -28.20 42.76
CA LEU A 153 -0.78 -28.86 42.96
C LEU A 153 -1.92 -28.11 42.25
N VAL A 154 -1.94 -26.78 42.37
CA VAL A 154 -2.93 -25.92 41.70
C VAL A 154 -2.70 -25.92 40.19
N GLN A 155 -1.45 -25.97 39.71
CA GLN A 155 -1.16 -26.13 38.28
C GLN A 155 -1.77 -27.41 37.70
N GLU A 156 -1.68 -28.54 38.41
CA GLU A 156 -2.31 -29.79 37.99
C GLU A 156 -3.84 -29.71 37.94
N TRP A 157 -4.44 -29.00 38.90
CA TRP A 157 -5.89 -28.82 38.94
C TRP A 157 -6.38 -27.92 37.80
N VAL A 158 -5.69 -26.81 37.53
CA VAL A 158 -6.02 -25.86 36.45
C VAL A 158 -5.82 -26.48 35.07
N SER A 159 -4.81 -27.35 34.90
CA SER A 159 -4.55 -28.07 33.66
C SER A 159 -5.42 -29.32 33.46
N GLY A 160 -6.22 -29.70 34.46
CA GLY A 160 -7.05 -30.90 34.42
C GLY A 160 -6.29 -32.23 34.49
N VAL A 161 -4.97 -32.19 34.76
CA VAL A 161 -4.13 -33.39 34.94
C VAL A 161 -4.61 -34.21 36.13
N SER A 162 -5.04 -33.53 37.19
CA SER A 162 -5.58 -34.15 38.40
C SER A 162 -6.86 -33.46 38.85
N PRO A 163 -7.88 -34.20 39.34
CA PRO A 163 -9.06 -33.57 39.91
C PRO A 163 -8.71 -32.82 41.20
N ASN A 164 -9.35 -31.67 41.40
CA ASN A 164 -9.24 -30.90 42.62
C ASN A 164 -10.10 -31.51 43.73
N HIS A 165 -9.46 -32.15 44.70
CA HIS A 165 -10.10 -32.63 45.93
C HIS A 165 -9.56 -31.91 47.18
N GLY A 166 -8.77 -30.84 47.01
CA GLY A 166 -8.18 -30.11 48.13
C GLY A 166 -7.03 -30.84 48.83
N ILE A 167 -6.74 -30.37 50.05
CA ILE A 167 -5.61 -30.81 50.88
C ILE A 167 -6.07 -31.25 52.25
N LEU A 168 -5.27 -32.09 52.89
CA LEU A 168 -5.40 -32.48 54.28
C LEU A 168 -4.16 -32.04 55.05
N LEU A 169 -4.36 -31.44 56.22
CA LEU A 169 -3.31 -31.15 57.18
C LEU A 169 -3.34 -32.20 58.29
N GLU A 170 -2.18 -32.75 58.60
CA GLU A 170 -1.94 -33.61 59.76
C GLU A 170 -0.72 -33.13 60.55
N GLU A 171 -0.68 -33.48 61.83
CA GLU A 171 0.39 -33.13 62.77
C GLU A 171 0.70 -34.37 63.60
N ASP A 172 1.91 -34.47 64.14
CA ASP A 172 2.31 -35.60 64.97
C ASP A 172 1.46 -35.71 66.27
N PRO A 173 1.43 -36.88 66.94
CA PRO A 173 0.55 -37.12 68.09
C PRO A 173 0.77 -36.24 69.32
N TYR A 174 1.80 -35.40 69.34
CA TYR A 174 2.06 -34.46 70.42
C TYR A 174 1.62 -33.03 70.08
N GLY A 175 1.13 -32.81 68.86
CA GLY A 175 0.70 -31.53 68.36
C GLY A 175 -0.73 -31.21 68.76
N VAL A 176 -1.01 -29.92 68.94
CA VAL A 176 -2.36 -29.39 69.16
C VAL A 176 -2.43 -28.02 68.48
N THR A 177 -2.77 -28.01 67.20
CA THR A 177 -2.93 -26.78 66.44
C THR A 177 -4.40 -26.54 66.10
N SER A 178 -4.90 -25.33 66.42
CA SER A 178 -6.19 -24.82 65.96
C SER A 178 -5.96 -23.87 64.78
N TYR A 179 -6.83 -23.93 63.78
CA TYR A 179 -6.84 -23.08 62.61
C TYR A 179 -8.17 -22.35 62.55
N LYS A 180 -8.15 -21.07 62.17
CA LYS A 180 -9.38 -20.38 61.85
C LYS A 180 -10.06 -21.04 60.65
N GLY A 181 -11.33 -21.40 60.81
CA GLY A 181 -12.14 -22.01 59.77
C GLY A 181 -12.71 -20.97 58.82
N SER A 182 -13.13 -21.42 57.65
CA SER A 182 -13.79 -20.60 56.64
C SER A 182 -15.14 -20.05 57.08
N ALA A 183 -15.79 -20.67 58.07
CA ALA A 183 -17.02 -20.17 58.67
C ALA A 183 -16.79 -19.08 59.75
N HIS A 184 -15.54 -18.65 60.01
CA HIS A 184 -15.21 -17.66 61.03
C HIS A 184 -16.00 -16.34 60.84
N GLU A 185 -16.48 -15.71 61.91
CA GLU A 185 -17.30 -14.49 61.82
C GLU A 185 -16.56 -13.32 61.15
N ASN A 186 -15.27 -13.18 61.44
CA ASN A 186 -14.40 -12.17 60.83
C ASN A 186 -13.78 -12.68 59.53
N LEU A 187 -14.13 -12.06 58.41
CA LEU A 187 -13.59 -12.35 57.08
C LEU A 187 -12.06 -12.28 57.04
N SER A 188 -11.46 -11.30 57.73
CA SER A 188 -10.01 -11.12 57.74
C SER A 188 -9.24 -12.22 58.48
N TYR A 189 -9.91 -13.15 59.15
CA TYR A 189 -9.28 -14.32 59.79
C TYR A 189 -9.55 -15.62 59.03
N ARG A 190 -10.39 -15.59 57.99
CA ARG A 190 -10.70 -16.80 57.21
C ARG A 190 -9.51 -17.17 56.33
N PRO A 191 -9.24 -18.47 56.15
CA PRO A 191 -8.20 -18.93 55.26
C PRO A 191 -8.53 -18.55 53.80
N PHE A 192 -7.50 -18.35 53.00
CA PHE A 192 -7.64 -17.97 51.59
C PHE A 192 -6.51 -18.57 50.75
N LEU A 193 -6.79 -18.78 49.47
CA LEU A 193 -5.81 -19.23 48.48
C LEU A 193 -5.55 -18.08 47.50
N GLU A 194 -4.32 -17.58 47.46
CA GLU A 194 -3.89 -16.63 46.43
C GLU A 194 -3.25 -17.40 45.27
N VAL A 195 -3.76 -17.23 44.06
CA VAL A 195 -3.24 -17.87 42.83
C VAL A 195 -2.83 -16.80 41.85
N CYS A 196 -1.54 -16.73 41.53
CA CYS A 196 -0.98 -15.93 40.46
C CYS A 196 -0.75 -16.78 39.22
N TYR A 197 -1.22 -16.31 38.06
CA TYR A 197 -1.16 -17.06 36.81
C TYR A 197 -1.02 -16.15 35.60
N THR A 198 -0.59 -16.73 34.48
CA THR A 198 -0.62 -16.12 33.16
C THR A 198 -1.51 -16.96 32.24
N THR A 199 -2.33 -16.29 31.44
CA THR A 199 -3.16 -16.95 30.42
C THR A 199 -2.34 -17.12 29.14
N PRO A 200 -2.39 -18.29 28.48
CA PRO A 200 -1.78 -18.45 27.17
C PRO A 200 -2.51 -17.56 26.16
N LYS A 201 -1.74 -16.85 25.34
CA LYS A 201 -2.28 -15.97 24.30
C LYS A 201 -2.58 -16.75 23.02
N GLY A 202 -3.69 -16.42 22.39
CA GLY A 202 -4.13 -17.02 21.13
C GLY A 202 -3.82 -16.17 19.90
N SER A 203 -4.24 -16.63 18.73
CA SER A 203 -4.23 -15.86 17.49
C SER A 203 -5.44 -16.12 16.61
N ILE A 204 -5.78 -15.14 15.77
CA ILE A 204 -6.87 -15.19 14.78
C ILE A 204 -6.30 -14.77 13.43
N GLY A 205 -6.66 -15.47 12.36
CA GLY A 205 -6.41 -15.07 10.98
C GLY A 205 -6.68 -16.25 10.06
N ASP A 206 -6.23 -16.12 8.83
CA ASP A 206 -5.70 -17.17 7.95
C ASP A 206 -5.51 -16.55 6.56
N LYS A 207 -6.57 -16.27 5.79
CA LYS A 207 -6.40 -15.77 4.41
C LYS A 207 -7.51 -14.85 3.88
N VAL A 208 -7.13 -13.89 3.05
CA VAL A 208 -8.01 -13.21 2.08
C VAL A 208 -7.61 -13.64 0.67
N TRP A 209 -8.54 -14.10 -0.16
CA TRP A 209 -8.21 -14.69 -1.45
C TRP A 209 -9.19 -14.35 -2.57
N PHE A 210 -8.72 -14.52 -3.81
CA PHE A 210 -9.51 -14.45 -5.02
C PHE A 210 -10.28 -15.75 -5.19
N ASP A 211 -11.57 -15.71 -4.89
CA ASP A 211 -12.49 -16.81 -5.14
C ASP A 211 -12.91 -16.77 -6.61
N ALA A 212 -12.17 -17.51 -7.43
CA ALA A 212 -12.27 -17.45 -8.88
C ALA A 212 -13.53 -18.15 -9.40
N ASN A 213 -14.09 -19.08 -8.63
CA ASN A 213 -15.25 -19.87 -9.01
C ASN A 213 -16.55 -19.41 -8.30
N ALA A 214 -16.42 -18.46 -7.36
CA ALA A 214 -17.47 -17.87 -6.53
C ALA A 214 -18.24 -18.87 -5.66
N ASP A 215 -17.57 -19.91 -5.16
CA ASP A 215 -18.19 -20.94 -4.30
C ASP A 215 -18.00 -20.71 -2.79
N GLY A 216 -17.19 -19.72 -2.41
CA GLY A 216 -16.89 -19.33 -1.03
C GLY A 216 -15.92 -20.27 -0.30
N ILE A 217 -15.23 -21.16 -1.02
CA ILE A 217 -14.29 -22.15 -0.49
C ILE A 217 -12.91 -21.90 -1.12
N GLU A 218 -11.86 -21.89 -0.30
CA GLU A 218 -10.50 -21.77 -0.84
C GLU A 218 -10.07 -23.06 -1.57
N ASP A 219 -9.89 -22.95 -2.88
CA ASP A 219 -9.30 -24.00 -3.72
C ASP A 219 -7.78 -23.86 -3.86
N ALA A 220 -7.07 -24.97 -4.10
CA ALA A 220 -5.61 -24.98 -4.25
C ALA A 220 -5.07 -24.13 -5.42
N SER A 221 -5.92 -23.79 -6.39
CA SER A 221 -5.58 -22.92 -7.52
C SER A 221 -5.85 -21.43 -7.25
N GLU A 222 -6.46 -21.09 -6.12
CA GLU A 222 -6.89 -19.73 -5.82
C GLU A 222 -5.81 -18.94 -5.09
N LEU A 223 -5.57 -17.73 -5.60
CA LEU A 223 -4.49 -16.86 -5.17
C LEU A 223 -4.97 -15.97 -4.04
N GLY A 224 -4.09 -15.71 -3.07
CA GLY A 224 -4.37 -14.71 -2.05
C GLY A 224 -4.37 -13.28 -2.60
N ILE A 225 -5.10 -12.38 -1.94
CA ILE A 225 -5.11 -10.95 -2.26
C ILE A 225 -4.15 -10.23 -1.33
N GLU A 226 -3.07 -9.66 -1.87
CA GLU A 226 -2.05 -8.92 -1.09
C GLU A 226 -2.49 -7.47 -0.82
N GLY A 227 -2.14 -6.94 0.35
CA GLY A 227 -2.30 -5.53 0.70
C GLY A 227 -3.70 -5.13 1.18
N VAL A 228 -4.60 -6.11 1.35
CA VAL A 228 -5.93 -5.90 1.90
C VAL A 228 -5.83 -5.63 3.39
N VAL A 229 -6.41 -4.52 3.84
CA VAL A 229 -6.44 -4.13 5.24
C VAL A 229 -7.54 -4.92 5.97
N VAL A 230 -7.17 -5.52 7.09
CA VAL A 230 -8.06 -6.28 7.96
C VAL A 230 -7.98 -5.69 9.37
N ASP A 231 -9.13 -5.48 9.99
CA ASP A 231 -9.29 -4.95 11.33
C ASP A 231 -9.87 -6.01 12.28
N LEU A 232 -9.36 -6.01 13.52
CA LEU A 232 -9.86 -6.83 14.62
C LEU A 232 -10.55 -5.94 15.65
N PHE A 233 -11.78 -6.30 16.02
CA PHE A 233 -12.57 -5.63 17.04
C PHE A 233 -12.89 -6.57 18.20
N GLY A 234 -13.09 -6.00 19.39
CA GLY A 234 -13.66 -6.74 20.52
C GLY A 234 -15.17 -6.85 20.40
N ASP A 235 -15.69 -8.04 20.72
CA ASP A 235 -17.12 -8.34 20.85
C ASP A 235 -17.34 -8.83 22.29
N VAL A 236 -17.52 -7.91 23.24
CA VAL A 236 -17.54 -8.24 24.68
C VAL A 236 -18.78 -9.05 25.05
N ASN A 237 -19.88 -8.85 24.31
CA ASN A 237 -21.17 -9.48 24.58
C ASN A 237 -21.42 -10.76 23.72
N CYS A 238 -20.50 -11.08 22.79
CA CYS A 238 -20.56 -12.20 21.86
C CYS A 238 -21.81 -12.18 20.95
N ASP A 239 -22.30 -10.99 20.55
CA ASP A 239 -23.47 -10.82 19.69
C ASP A 239 -23.14 -10.80 18.18
N GLY A 240 -21.85 -10.84 17.84
CA GLY A 240 -21.35 -10.77 16.47
C GLY A 240 -21.14 -9.36 15.94
N SER A 241 -21.20 -8.34 16.80
CA SER A 241 -20.97 -6.94 16.45
C SER A 241 -19.78 -6.36 17.21
N ALA A 242 -19.10 -5.39 16.61
CA ALA A 242 -18.01 -4.68 17.29
C ALA A 242 -18.56 -3.76 18.40
N ASP A 243 -18.01 -3.86 19.61
CA ASP A 243 -18.41 -3.05 20.77
C ASP A 243 -17.55 -1.76 20.93
N GLY A 244 -16.70 -1.44 19.96
CA GLY A 244 -15.77 -0.31 20.04
C GLY A 244 -14.90 -0.13 18.80
N GLY A 245 -13.79 0.60 18.96
CA GLY A 245 -12.80 0.79 17.90
C GLY A 245 -11.92 -0.44 17.68
N ALA A 246 -11.15 -0.46 16.59
CA ALA A 246 -10.25 -1.55 16.25
C ALA A 246 -9.19 -1.75 17.35
N LEU A 247 -9.03 -2.99 17.78
CA LEU A 247 -7.98 -3.45 18.70
C LEU A 247 -6.64 -3.62 17.96
N GLY A 248 -6.69 -3.93 16.67
CA GLY A 248 -5.53 -4.06 15.82
C GLY A 248 -5.92 -4.01 14.35
N THR A 249 -4.98 -3.57 13.52
CA THR A 249 -5.10 -3.48 12.07
C THR A 249 -3.88 -4.16 11.46
N THR A 250 -4.09 -4.95 10.42
CA THR A 250 -3.02 -5.59 9.66
C THR A 250 -3.33 -5.53 8.17
N ALA A 251 -2.33 -5.79 7.33
CA ALA A 251 -2.52 -5.94 5.89
C ALA A 251 -2.12 -7.35 5.48
N THR A 252 -2.83 -7.93 4.52
CA THR A 252 -2.54 -9.27 4.01
C THR A 252 -1.20 -9.28 3.26
N GLY A 253 -0.45 -10.36 3.41
CA GLY A 253 0.82 -10.58 2.69
C GLY A 253 0.62 -11.06 1.25
N ALA A 254 1.72 -11.36 0.55
CA ALA A 254 1.74 -11.82 -0.85
C ALA A 254 0.89 -13.08 -1.13
N THR A 255 0.65 -13.91 -0.12
CA THR A 255 -0.21 -15.10 -0.22
C THR A 255 -1.64 -14.84 0.27
N GLY A 256 -2.03 -13.58 0.51
CA GLY A 256 -3.31 -13.24 1.14
C GLY A 256 -3.36 -13.49 2.64
N ALA A 257 -2.28 -13.98 3.24
CA ALA A 257 -2.28 -14.39 4.63
C ALA A 257 -2.26 -13.17 5.58
N TYR A 258 -3.00 -13.26 6.68
CA TYR A 258 -2.99 -12.26 7.74
C TYR A 258 -3.11 -12.93 9.12
N ARG A 259 -2.66 -12.23 10.18
CA ARG A 259 -2.70 -12.78 11.53
C ARG A 259 -2.69 -11.70 12.61
N PHE A 260 -3.58 -11.85 13.58
CA PHE A 260 -3.56 -11.16 14.87
C PHE A 260 -3.07 -12.12 15.95
N GLY A 261 -1.92 -11.84 16.56
CA GLY A 261 -1.35 -12.64 17.65
C GLY A 261 -1.50 -11.98 19.02
N GLU A 262 -1.03 -12.68 20.06
CA GLU A 262 -1.00 -12.17 21.44
C GLU A 262 -2.38 -11.79 22.02
N LEU A 263 -3.44 -12.48 21.57
CA LEU A 263 -4.82 -12.20 21.98
C LEU A 263 -5.22 -12.95 23.25
N ASP A 264 -6.00 -12.29 24.11
CA ASP A 264 -6.66 -12.96 25.23
C ASP A 264 -7.82 -13.84 24.75
N ALA A 265 -8.22 -14.81 25.57
CA ALA A 265 -9.45 -15.54 25.29
C ALA A 265 -10.66 -14.60 25.34
N GLY A 266 -11.57 -14.72 24.38
CA GLY A 266 -12.71 -13.82 24.26
C GLY A 266 -13.47 -13.97 22.94
N CYS A 267 -14.46 -13.10 22.73
CA CYS A 267 -15.18 -12.96 21.48
C CYS A 267 -14.67 -11.73 20.73
N TYR A 268 -14.51 -11.89 19.42
CA TYR A 268 -13.92 -10.92 18.51
C TYR A 268 -14.72 -10.83 17.23
N VAL A 269 -14.57 -9.73 16.52
CA VAL A 269 -15.10 -9.54 15.17
C VAL A 269 -13.94 -9.15 14.26
N VAL A 270 -13.84 -9.79 13.10
CA VAL A 270 -12.84 -9.47 12.06
C VAL A 270 -13.56 -8.82 10.88
N SER A 271 -13.06 -7.70 10.38
CA SER A 271 -13.62 -6.98 9.23
C SER A 271 -12.53 -6.69 8.23
N VAL A 272 -12.82 -6.79 6.93
CA VAL A 272 -11.97 -6.26 5.87
C VAL A 272 -12.35 -4.79 5.63
N ASP A 273 -11.37 -3.99 5.22
CA ASP A 273 -11.62 -2.64 4.72
C ASP A 273 -11.81 -2.68 3.19
N ASP A 274 -13.07 -2.59 2.76
CA ASP A 274 -13.48 -2.60 1.35
C ASP A 274 -12.73 -1.59 0.48
N ALA A 275 -12.24 -0.48 1.04
CA ALA A 275 -11.49 0.54 0.29
C ALA A 275 -10.12 0.05 -0.16
N THR A 276 -9.63 -1.06 0.40
CA THR A 276 -8.32 -1.66 0.10
C THR A 276 -8.43 -2.91 -0.76
N LEU A 277 -9.65 -3.36 -1.03
CA LEU A 277 -9.92 -4.43 -1.99
C LEU A 277 -9.82 -3.91 -3.44
N PRO A 278 -9.51 -4.79 -4.42
CA PRO A 278 -9.59 -4.45 -5.83
C PRO A 278 -10.98 -3.93 -6.22
N LEU A 279 -11.05 -3.08 -7.25
CA LEU A 279 -12.33 -2.58 -7.77
C LEU A 279 -13.22 -3.73 -8.24
N GLY A 280 -14.54 -3.60 -8.05
CA GLY A 280 -15.51 -4.60 -8.47
C GLY A 280 -15.51 -5.90 -7.66
N HIS A 281 -15.00 -5.86 -6.42
CA HIS A 281 -15.01 -7.01 -5.51
C HIS A 281 -16.43 -7.33 -5.01
N LEU A 282 -16.73 -8.61 -4.84
CA LEU A 282 -17.91 -9.11 -4.15
C LEU A 282 -17.48 -10.22 -3.20
N LEU A 283 -17.87 -10.11 -1.93
CA LEU A 283 -17.64 -11.15 -0.94
C LEU A 283 -18.41 -12.42 -1.31
N THR A 284 -17.71 -13.54 -1.38
CA THR A 284 -18.27 -14.86 -1.70
C THR A 284 -18.31 -15.77 -0.47
N THR A 285 -17.39 -15.56 0.48
CA THR A 285 -17.52 -16.11 1.83
C THR A 285 -18.71 -15.50 2.56
N GLY A 286 -19.26 -16.20 3.55
CA GLY A 286 -20.54 -15.87 4.19
C GLY A 286 -20.68 -14.44 4.76
N ALA A 287 -20.63 -14.30 6.09
CA ALA A 287 -20.92 -13.03 6.75
C ALA A 287 -19.66 -12.18 6.92
N GLU A 288 -19.75 -10.90 6.56
CA GLU A 288 -18.81 -9.86 6.92
C GLU A 288 -19.55 -8.74 7.69
N PRO A 289 -19.02 -8.28 8.84
CA PRO A 289 -17.80 -8.77 9.50
C PRO A 289 -17.97 -10.16 10.14
N ARG A 290 -16.87 -10.88 10.33
CA ARG A 290 -16.85 -12.28 10.80
C ARG A 290 -16.66 -12.36 12.32
N ALA A 291 -17.64 -12.92 13.02
CA ALA A 291 -17.56 -13.18 14.46
C ALA A 291 -16.70 -14.43 14.77
N VAL A 292 -15.81 -14.31 15.76
CA VAL A 292 -14.85 -15.35 16.16
C VAL A 292 -14.83 -15.50 17.68
N SER A 293 -14.92 -16.74 18.18
CA SER A 293 -14.70 -17.05 19.60
C SER A 293 -13.33 -17.70 19.77
N LEU A 294 -12.49 -17.08 20.61
CA LEU A 294 -11.11 -17.50 20.84
C LEU A 294 -10.95 -18.09 22.24
N GLY A 295 -10.59 -19.37 22.31
CA GLY A 295 -10.16 -20.02 23.55
C GLY A 295 -8.74 -19.62 23.97
N ALA A 296 -8.41 -19.81 25.25
CA ALA A 296 -7.07 -19.50 25.77
C ALA A 296 -6.00 -20.31 25.04
N GLY A 297 -5.02 -19.63 24.45
CA GLY A 297 -3.93 -20.25 23.67
C GLY A 297 -4.34 -20.84 22.32
N GLN A 298 -5.59 -20.67 21.88
CA GLN A 298 -6.07 -21.21 20.61
C GLN A 298 -5.51 -20.42 19.42
N ASN A 299 -5.26 -21.10 18.31
CA ASN A 299 -5.05 -20.46 17.02
C ASN A 299 -6.28 -20.73 16.15
N VAL A 300 -7.05 -19.70 15.84
CA VAL A 300 -8.14 -19.74 14.88
C VAL A 300 -7.54 -19.41 13.52
N THR A 301 -7.57 -20.40 12.62
CA THR A 301 -7.01 -20.35 11.26
C THR A 301 -8.09 -20.62 10.23
N ASP A 302 -9.27 -20.03 10.42
CA ASP A 302 -10.38 -20.16 9.48
C ASP A 302 -11.11 -18.83 9.28
N ALA A 303 -10.53 -17.74 9.81
CA ALA A 303 -11.04 -16.40 9.64
C ALA A 303 -10.66 -15.94 8.24
N ASP A 304 -11.42 -16.41 7.26
CA ASP A 304 -11.08 -16.21 5.86
C ASP A 304 -12.14 -15.38 5.15
N PHE A 305 -11.69 -14.62 4.15
CA PHE A 305 -12.55 -13.82 3.27
C PHE A 305 -12.22 -14.08 1.80
N GLY A 306 -13.18 -14.63 1.07
CA GLY A 306 -13.10 -14.88 -0.36
C GLY A 306 -13.80 -13.76 -1.13
N TYR A 307 -13.15 -13.22 -2.15
CA TYR A 307 -13.71 -12.21 -3.02
C TYR A 307 -13.58 -12.60 -4.49
N VAL A 308 -14.67 -12.44 -5.25
CA VAL A 308 -14.62 -12.46 -6.71
C VAL A 308 -14.46 -11.02 -7.21
N THR A 309 -13.63 -10.80 -8.22
CA THR A 309 -13.54 -9.52 -8.93
C THR A 309 -14.16 -9.63 -10.31
N TYR A 310 -15.10 -8.75 -10.61
CA TYR A 310 -15.62 -8.61 -11.96
C TYR A 310 -14.64 -7.83 -12.85
N SER A 311 -14.80 -7.96 -14.16
CA SER A 311 -13.93 -7.35 -15.16
C SER A 311 -14.50 -6.01 -15.63
N SER A 312 -13.69 -5.17 -16.27
CA SER A 312 -14.12 -3.85 -16.77
C SER A 312 -13.63 -3.55 -18.18
N ILE A 313 -14.37 -2.74 -18.93
CA ILE A 313 -14.05 -2.25 -20.27
C ILE A 313 -14.21 -0.74 -20.30
N GLY A 314 -13.23 0.01 -20.81
CA GLY A 314 -13.38 1.45 -20.98
C GLY A 314 -12.10 2.15 -21.40
N ASP A 315 -12.00 3.40 -20.96
CA ASP A 315 -10.95 4.41 -21.16
C ASP A 315 -11.50 5.66 -21.85
N THR A 316 -11.21 5.94 -23.12
CA THR A 316 -11.40 7.29 -23.66
C THR A 316 -11.99 7.36 -25.07
N VAL A 317 -12.82 8.39 -25.30
CA VAL A 317 -13.19 8.88 -26.64
C VAL A 317 -12.57 10.27 -26.87
N TRP A 318 -11.80 10.46 -27.94
CA TRP A 318 -11.08 11.72 -28.21
C TRP A 318 -11.15 12.19 -29.66
N LEU A 319 -10.78 13.46 -29.85
CA LEU A 319 -10.50 14.06 -31.16
C LEU A 319 -9.04 13.83 -31.52
N ASP A 320 -8.81 12.89 -32.43
CA ASP A 320 -7.53 12.54 -33.00
C ASP A 320 -7.16 13.57 -34.06
N SER A 321 -6.33 14.54 -33.66
CA SER A 321 -6.12 15.75 -34.46
C SER A 321 -5.06 15.57 -35.54
N ASP A 322 -4.20 14.56 -35.42
CA ASP A 322 -3.15 14.25 -36.40
C ASP A 322 -3.33 12.88 -37.08
N ALA A 323 -4.43 12.19 -36.77
CA ALA A 323 -4.90 10.96 -37.39
C ALA A 323 -3.92 9.79 -37.22
N ASP A 324 -3.17 9.77 -36.11
CA ASP A 324 -2.20 8.72 -35.84
C ASP A 324 -2.76 7.55 -35.02
N GLY A 325 -3.99 7.70 -34.52
CA GLY A 325 -4.75 6.71 -33.78
C GLY A 325 -4.25 6.47 -32.35
N LEU A 326 -3.42 7.36 -31.82
CA LEU A 326 -3.00 7.38 -30.43
C LEU A 326 -3.72 8.52 -29.70
N TYR A 327 -3.76 8.45 -28.36
CA TYR A 327 -4.29 9.52 -27.54
C TYR A 327 -3.17 10.24 -26.80
N GLU A 328 -2.92 11.50 -27.18
CA GLU A 328 -1.87 12.34 -26.61
C GLU A 328 -2.43 13.63 -25.98
N PRO A 329 -3.05 13.55 -24.77
CA PRO A 329 -3.63 14.71 -24.11
C PRO A 329 -2.59 15.78 -23.74
N ASP A 330 -1.34 15.38 -23.50
CA ASP A 330 -0.25 16.30 -23.15
C ASP A 330 0.23 17.15 -24.34
N THR A 331 -0.07 16.74 -25.58
CA THR A 331 0.32 17.46 -26.81
C THR A 331 -0.84 18.13 -27.54
N GLY A 332 -2.06 18.06 -26.99
CA GLY A 332 -3.18 18.90 -27.39
C GLY A 332 -4.45 18.18 -27.84
N GLU A 333 -4.48 16.84 -27.78
CA GLU A 333 -5.67 16.08 -28.14
C GLU A 333 -6.74 16.13 -27.05
N LEU A 334 -7.99 16.34 -27.45
CA LEU A 334 -9.09 16.60 -26.53
C LEU A 334 -10.04 15.41 -26.47
N GLY A 335 -10.27 14.91 -25.25
CA GLY A 335 -11.35 13.96 -25.00
C GLY A 335 -12.73 14.60 -25.18
N VAL A 336 -13.70 13.82 -25.65
CA VAL A 336 -15.05 14.28 -26.01
C VAL A 336 -16.08 13.81 -25.00
N ASN A 337 -16.62 14.73 -24.20
CA ASN A 337 -17.73 14.45 -23.29
C ASN A 337 -19.08 14.41 -24.02
N GLY A 338 -20.04 13.67 -23.46
CA GLY A 338 -21.40 13.60 -23.99
C GLY A 338 -21.61 12.55 -25.08
N VAL A 339 -20.58 11.78 -25.45
CA VAL A 339 -20.65 10.69 -26.41
C VAL A 339 -21.35 9.51 -25.77
N ARG A 340 -22.41 9.02 -26.41
CA ARG A 340 -23.12 7.83 -25.95
C ARG A 340 -22.44 6.57 -26.46
N VAL A 341 -22.03 5.71 -25.53
CA VAL A 341 -21.36 4.43 -25.79
C VAL A 341 -22.26 3.30 -25.30
N GLU A 342 -22.50 2.29 -26.13
CA GLU A 342 -23.32 1.12 -25.80
C GLU A 342 -22.47 -0.14 -25.71
N LEU A 343 -22.83 -1.07 -24.82
CA LEU A 343 -22.17 -2.36 -24.67
C LEU A 343 -23.13 -3.48 -25.07
N PHE A 344 -22.67 -4.36 -25.95
CA PHE A 344 -23.40 -5.52 -26.43
C PHE A 344 -22.70 -6.82 -26.08
N GLN A 345 -23.49 -7.86 -25.79
CA GLN A 345 -23.04 -9.24 -25.65
C GLN A 345 -24.01 -10.15 -26.41
N ASP A 346 -23.50 -11.06 -27.24
CA ASP A 346 -24.30 -11.96 -28.08
C ASP A 346 -25.37 -11.25 -28.95
N GLY A 347 -25.08 -10.02 -29.38
CA GLY A 347 -25.97 -9.19 -30.19
C GLY A 347 -27.13 -8.52 -29.42
N GLN A 348 -27.17 -8.62 -28.09
CA GLN A 348 -28.09 -7.86 -27.24
C GLN A 348 -27.36 -6.73 -26.54
N MET A 349 -27.97 -5.53 -26.51
CA MET A 349 -27.48 -4.45 -25.66
C MET A 349 -27.65 -4.88 -24.20
N ILE A 350 -26.56 -4.82 -23.44
CA ILE A 350 -26.54 -5.14 -22.01
C ILE A 350 -26.38 -3.90 -21.14
N ASP A 351 -25.71 -2.85 -21.64
CA ASP A 351 -25.54 -1.59 -20.92
C ASP A 351 -25.24 -0.41 -21.87
N PHE A 352 -25.29 0.82 -21.36
CA PHE A 352 -24.80 2.02 -22.04
C PHE A 352 -24.31 3.07 -21.05
N THR A 353 -23.39 3.91 -21.49
CA THR A 353 -22.86 5.04 -20.72
C THR A 353 -22.72 6.29 -21.60
N ILE A 354 -22.42 7.43 -20.98
CA ILE A 354 -22.15 8.70 -21.65
C ILE A 354 -20.80 9.20 -21.17
N THR A 355 -19.89 9.52 -22.10
CA THR A 355 -18.55 9.98 -21.75
C THR A 355 -18.57 11.24 -20.90
N GLY A 356 -17.66 11.31 -19.94
CA GLY A 356 -17.55 12.41 -18.98
C GLY A 356 -16.11 12.70 -18.58
N ALA A 357 -15.94 13.51 -17.54
CA ALA A 357 -14.62 13.70 -16.95
C ALA A 357 -14.21 12.45 -16.17
N SER A 358 -13.00 11.96 -16.41
CA SER A 358 -12.41 10.85 -15.66
C SER A 358 -12.42 11.14 -14.16
N PRO A 359 -12.90 10.22 -13.31
CA PRO A 359 -12.82 10.38 -11.86
C PRO A 359 -11.38 10.31 -11.34
N TYR A 360 -10.44 9.83 -12.16
CA TYR A 360 -9.04 9.62 -11.77
C TYR A 360 -8.13 10.78 -12.21
N SER A 361 -8.25 11.23 -13.46
CA SER A 361 -7.39 12.27 -14.04
C SER A 361 -8.11 13.60 -14.25
N GLY A 362 -9.44 13.61 -14.22
CA GLY A 362 -10.25 14.77 -14.61
C GLY A 362 -10.27 15.04 -16.12
N GLN A 363 -9.58 14.23 -16.94
CA GLN A 363 -9.57 14.39 -18.40
C GLN A 363 -10.96 14.08 -18.97
N PRO A 364 -11.45 14.87 -19.96
CA PRO A 364 -12.71 14.61 -20.63
C PRO A 364 -12.64 13.35 -21.51
N GLY A 365 -13.78 12.84 -21.95
CA GLY A 365 -13.87 11.70 -22.86
C GLY A 365 -13.95 10.32 -22.19
N PHE A 366 -13.93 10.26 -20.86
CA PHE A 366 -13.85 9.02 -20.11
C PHE A 366 -15.16 8.23 -20.12
N TYR A 367 -15.08 6.92 -20.31
CA TYR A 367 -16.18 6.00 -20.07
C TYR A 367 -15.70 4.68 -19.45
N LEU A 368 -16.60 3.99 -18.74
CA LEU A 368 -16.32 2.71 -18.11
C LEU A 368 -17.59 1.86 -18.02
N PHE A 369 -17.48 0.60 -18.41
CA PHE A 369 -18.40 -0.48 -18.09
C PHE A 369 -17.71 -1.38 -17.07
N ASP A 370 -18.24 -1.43 -15.86
CA ASP A 370 -17.73 -2.28 -14.79
C ASP A 370 -18.60 -3.51 -14.60
N THR A 371 -18.17 -4.38 -13.68
CA THR A 371 -18.99 -5.51 -13.22
C THR A 371 -19.31 -6.55 -14.31
N LEU A 372 -18.41 -6.73 -15.27
CA LEU A 372 -18.61 -7.61 -16.41
C LEU A 372 -18.07 -9.03 -16.16
N PRO A 373 -18.83 -10.08 -16.52
CA PRO A 373 -18.30 -11.43 -16.64
C PRO A 373 -17.20 -11.54 -17.70
N ALA A 374 -16.42 -12.62 -17.66
CA ALA A 374 -15.56 -12.97 -18.78
C ALA A 374 -16.42 -13.30 -20.01
N GLY A 375 -16.02 -12.79 -21.18
CA GLY A 375 -16.80 -12.94 -22.40
C GLY A 375 -16.30 -12.04 -23.53
N THR A 376 -16.93 -12.18 -24.69
CA THR A 376 -16.69 -11.28 -25.82
C THR A 376 -17.80 -10.23 -25.85
N TYR A 377 -17.39 -8.97 -25.94
CA TYR A 377 -18.27 -7.81 -25.93
C TYR A 377 -18.02 -6.98 -27.19
N ALA A 378 -19.06 -6.27 -27.62
CA ALA A 378 -18.93 -5.22 -28.63
C ALA A 378 -19.27 -3.87 -27.98
N VAL A 379 -18.31 -2.96 -28.02
CA VAL A 379 -18.46 -1.57 -27.57
C VAL A 379 -18.83 -0.74 -28.80
N VAL A 380 -19.91 0.02 -28.74
CA VAL A 380 -20.49 0.70 -29.90
C VAL A 380 -20.66 2.19 -29.61
N VAL A 381 -20.05 3.04 -30.43
CA VAL A 381 -20.35 4.47 -30.47
C VAL A 381 -21.53 4.69 -31.42
N THR A 382 -22.68 5.09 -30.85
CA THR A 382 -23.95 5.07 -31.61
C THR A 382 -23.98 6.12 -32.74
N PRO A 383 -24.69 5.85 -33.87
CA PRO A 383 -24.83 6.80 -34.99
C PRO A 383 -25.40 8.17 -34.60
N ASP A 384 -26.18 8.24 -33.52
CA ASP A 384 -26.75 9.50 -33.02
C ASP A 384 -25.67 10.53 -32.63
N ASN A 385 -24.47 10.06 -32.27
CA ASN A 385 -23.35 10.93 -31.93
C ASN A 385 -22.83 11.76 -33.11
N PHE A 386 -23.09 11.31 -34.35
CA PHE A 386 -22.58 11.90 -35.59
C PHE A 386 -23.60 12.78 -36.31
N MET A 387 -24.84 12.86 -35.81
CA MET A 387 -25.85 13.77 -36.34
C MET A 387 -25.40 15.24 -36.18
N THR A 388 -26.01 16.18 -36.92
CA THR A 388 -25.63 17.61 -36.93
C THR A 388 -25.62 18.32 -35.56
N SER A 389 -26.20 17.71 -34.53
CA SER A 389 -26.21 18.22 -33.14
C SER A 389 -25.54 17.26 -32.14
N GLY A 390 -24.91 16.20 -32.62
CA GLY A 390 -24.22 15.21 -31.79
C GLY A 390 -22.79 15.65 -31.43
N PRO A 391 -22.20 15.07 -30.38
CA PRO A 391 -20.85 15.41 -29.90
C PRO A 391 -19.73 15.12 -30.91
N LEU A 392 -19.96 14.23 -31.88
CA LEU A 392 -18.99 13.83 -32.92
C LEU A 392 -19.48 14.22 -34.32
N ALA A 393 -20.27 15.29 -34.44
CA ALA A 393 -20.77 15.76 -35.73
C ALA A 393 -19.62 16.09 -36.71
N GLY A 394 -19.63 15.47 -37.89
CA GLY A 394 -18.62 15.68 -38.94
C GLY A 394 -17.25 15.09 -38.64
N GLN A 395 -17.20 14.06 -37.80
CA GLN A 395 -15.99 13.29 -37.50
C GLN A 395 -16.10 11.87 -38.07
N GLU A 396 -14.97 11.28 -38.43
CA GLU A 396 -14.84 9.88 -38.87
C GLU A 396 -13.89 9.12 -37.94
N PRO A 397 -14.06 7.80 -37.77
CA PRO A 397 -13.20 6.99 -36.90
C PRO A 397 -11.75 6.97 -37.43
N SER A 398 -10.81 7.19 -36.52
CA SER A 398 -9.36 7.11 -36.75
C SER A 398 -8.67 6.08 -35.85
N ALA A 399 -9.29 5.71 -34.74
CA ALA A 399 -8.91 4.58 -33.89
C ALA A 399 -10.14 3.91 -33.27
N ASP A 400 -10.07 2.60 -33.13
CA ASP A 400 -11.02 1.76 -32.41
C ASP A 400 -10.30 0.55 -31.78
N PRO A 401 -10.91 -0.13 -30.79
CA PRO A 401 -10.24 -1.18 -30.01
C PRO A 401 -9.74 -2.39 -30.81
N ASP A 402 -10.35 -2.69 -31.95
CA ASP A 402 -9.99 -3.84 -32.79
C ASP A 402 -9.32 -3.47 -34.12
N GLY A 403 -9.11 -2.17 -34.38
CA GLY A 403 -8.44 -1.65 -35.57
C GLY A 403 -9.26 -1.76 -36.85
N ALA A 404 -10.57 -2.02 -36.77
CA ALA A 404 -11.46 -2.05 -37.92
C ALA A 404 -11.71 -0.66 -38.52
N LEU A 405 -11.43 0.39 -37.74
CA LEU A 405 -11.76 1.78 -38.03
C LEU A 405 -13.25 1.93 -38.34
N ASP A 406 -14.07 1.33 -37.49
CA ASP A 406 -15.49 1.54 -37.47
C ASP A 406 -15.95 2.01 -36.07
N ASN A 407 -17.23 2.30 -35.92
CA ASN A 407 -17.76 2.79 -34.64
C ASN A 407 -18.03 1.64 -33.65
N VAL A 408 -17.42 0.46 -33.83
CA VAL A 408 -17.66 -0.78 -33.10
C VAL A 408 -16.34 -1.48 -32.75
N GLY A 409 -15.97 -1.45 -31.47
CA GLY A 409 -14.83 -2.21 -30.96
C GLY A 409 -15.23 -3.58 -30.43
N THR A 410 -14.72 -4.66 -31.04
CA THR A 410 -14.88 -6.01 -30.48
C THR A 410 -13.77 -6.33 -29.50
N VAL A 411 -14.13 -6.59 -28.24
CA VAL A 411 -13.17 -6.87 -27.17
C VAL A 411 -13.45 -8.22 -26.50
N THR A 412 -12.38 -8.92 -26.11
CA THR A 412 -12.49 -10.17 -25.35
C THR A 412 -11.95 -9.97 -23.95
N LEU A 413 -12.81 -10.19 -22.97
CA LEU A 413 -12.55 -10.00 -21.56
C LEU A 413 -12.28 -11.36 -20.90
N ALA A 414 -11.10 -11.51 -20.31
CA ALA A 414 -10.82 -12.58 -19.35
C ALA A 414 -11.38 -12.23 -17.96
N TRP A 415 -11.45 -13.21 -17.06
CA TRP A 415 -11.84 -12.96 -15.67
C TRP A 415 -10.88 -12.01 -14.97
N ALA A 416 -11.42 -11.12 -14.13
CA ALA A 416 -10.67 -10.11 -13.38
C ALA A 416 -9.75 -9.23 -14.26
N GLN A 417 -10.17 -8.95 -15.50
CA GLN A 417 -9.41 -8.11 -16.43
C GLN A 417 -9.99 -6.70 -16.50
N ASP A 418 -9.13 -5.69 -16.34
CA ASP A 418 -9.44 -4.31 -16.71
C ASP A 418 -8.90 -4.05 -18.12
N LEU A 419 -9.80 -3.93 -19.08
CA LEU A 419 -9.49 -3.56 -20.47
C LEU A 419 -9.76 -2.06 -20.65
N LEU A 420 -8.81 -1.27 -20.16
CA LEU A 420 -8.82 0.21 -20.21
C LEU A 420 -8.00 0.72 -21.41
N ASP A 421 -8.08 0.02 -22.53
CA ASP A 421 -7.54 0.44 -23.83
C ASP A 421 -8.62 0.28 -24.92
N ALA A 422 -9.90 0.23 -24.50
CA ALA A 422 -11.04 0.20 -25.41
C ALA A 422 -11.32 1.61 -25.94
N ASP A 423 -10.34 2.16 -26.62
CA ASP A 423 -10.26 3.57 -26.99
C ASP A 423 -10.89 3.84 -28.37
N PHE A 424 -11.59 4.97 -28.51
CA PHE A 424 -12.11 5.45 -29.81
C PHE A 424 -11.60 6.84 -30.17
N GLY A 425 -10.80 6.92 -31.23
CA GLY A 425 -10.30 8.16 -31.81
C GLY A 425 -11.13 8.60 -33.01
N TYR A 426 -11.37 9.90 -33.11
CA TYR A 426 -12.14 10.51 -34.20
C TYR A 426 -11.42 11.71 -34.79
N GLN A 427 -11.27 11.73 -36.10
CA GLN A 427 -10.67 12.83 -36.84
C GLN A 427 -11.72 13.60 -37.65
N LEU A 428 -11.45 14.85 -38.01
CA LEU A 428 -12.32 15.60 -38.91
C LEU A 428 -12.35 14.92 -40.28
N SER A 429 -13.55 14.71 -40.83
CA SER A 429 -13.70 14.23 -42.21
C SER A 429 -13.07 15.19 -43.23
N CYS A 430 -12.88 16.47 -42.86
CA CYS A 430 -12.37 17.51 -43.73
C CYS A 430 -10.88 17.82 -43.51
N GLY A 431 -10.07 17.66 -44.55
CA GLY A 431 -8.61 17.82 -44.60
C GLY A 431 -7.83 16.59 -45.10
N ASN A 432 -8.50 15.51 -45.50
CA ASN A 432 -7.90 14.23 -45.89
C ASN A 432 -7.41 14.18 -47.37
N GLY A 433 -7.68 15.23 -48.15
CA GLY A 433 -7.31 15.36 -49.56
C GLY A 433 -8.18 14.58 -50.55
N VAL A 434 -9.29 13.97 -50.12
CA VAL A 434 -10.18 13.11 -50.93
C VAL A 434 -11.64 13.51 -50.71
N CYS A 435 -12.25 14.15 -51.70
CA CYS A 435 -13.68 14.49 -51.67
C CYS A 435 -14.58 13.23 -51.66
N GLY A 436 -15.12 12.88 -50.49
CA GLY A 436 -16.01 11.75 -50.22
C GLY A 436 -17.45 11.90 -50.74
N GLY A 437 -18.33 10.93 -50.43
CA GLY A 437 -19.73 10.91 -50.91
C GLY A 437 -20.69 11.75 -50.06
N ASP A 438 -20.29 12.04 -48.83
CA ASP A 438 -20.93 12.86 -47.81
C ASP A 438 -20.28 14.26 -47.69
N GLU A 439 -19.14 14.45 -48.34
CA GLU A 439 -18.46 15.73 -48.47
C GLU A 439 -18.93 16.48 -49.72
N SER A 440 -19.08 17.79 -49.59
CA SER A 440 -19.36 18.70 -50.70
C SER A 440 -18.51 19.96 -50.56
N CYS A 441 -18.35 20.72 -51.64
CA CYS A 441 -17.67 22.02 -51.62
C CYS A 441 -18.30 23.05 -50.65
N SER A 442 -19.49 22.77 -50.09
CA SER A 442 -20.18 23.58 -49.09
C SER A 442 -20.09 23.04 -47.66
N THR A 443 -19.67 21.77 -47.48
CA THR A 443 -19.52 21.11 -46.16
C THR A 443 -18.06 20.84 -45.82
N CYS A 444 -17.20 20.64 -46.83
CA CYS A 444 -15.75 20.53 -46.71
C CYS A 444 -15.04 21.12 -47.94
N ALA A 445 -14.76 22.43 -47.89
CA ALA A 445 -14.07 23.13 -48.98
C ALA A 445 -12.56 22.84 -49.06
N VAL A 446 -11.98 22.25 -48.01
CA VAL A 446 -10.55 21.90 -47.93
C VAL A 446 -10.22 20.73 -48.87
N ASP A 447 -11.10 19.72 -48.97
CA ASP A 447 -10.87 18.53 -49.82
C ASP A 447 -11.66 18.55 -51.13
N CYS A 448 -12.91 19.03 -51.11
CA CYS A 448 -13.75 19.13 -52.32
C CYS A 448 -13.52 20.39 -53.14
N GLY A 449 -12.62 21.27 -52.68
CA GLY A 449 -12.37 22.58 -53.27
C GLY A 449 -13.50 23.58 -53.01
N ILE A 450 -13.24 24.85 -53.29
CA ILE A 450 -14.24 25.92 -53.22
C ILE A 450 -15.29 25.66 -54.31
N CYS A 451 -16.58 25.77 -53.98
CA CYS A 451 -17.65 25.63 -54.97
C CYS A 451 -17.39 26.58 -56.16
N PRO A 452 -17.44 26.10 -57.41
CA PRO A 452 -17.23 26.99 -58.56
C PRO A 452 -18.26 28.12 -58.53
N PRO A 453 -17.86 29.39 -58.70
CA PRO A 453 -18.83 30.46 -58.88
C PRO A 453 -19.59 30.23 -60.19
N LEU A 454 -20.92 30.37 -60.18
CA LEU A 454 -21.78 30.21 -61.36
C LEU A 454 -21.73 31.44 -62.27
N CYS A 455 -20.52 31.85 -62.68
CA CYS A 455 -20.35 32.94 -63.62
C CYS A 455 -20.66 32.54 -65.07
N GLY A 456 -21.48 33.34 -65.73
CA GLY A 456 -21.96 33.22 -67.11
C GLY A 456 -23.44 32.82 -67.27
N ASN A 457 -24.27 32.93 -66.22
CA ASN A 457 -25.70 32.54 -66.27
C ASN A 457 -26.67 33.71 -66.60
N GLY A 458 -26.17 34.95 -66.62
CA GLY A 458 -26.91 36.16 -66.97
C GLY A 458 -27.74 36.80 -65.84
N ALA A 459 -27.60 36.38 -64.58
CA ALA A 459 -28.27 36.97 -63.43
C ALA A 459 -27.31 37.15 -62.24
N CYS A 460 -27.39 38.31 -61.56
CA CYS A 460 -26.54 38.63 -60.41
C CYS A 460 -27.22 38.21 -59.09
N GLU A 461 -26.77 37.12 -58.46
CA GLU A 461 -27.38 36.51 -57.28
C GLU A 461 -26.62 36.81 -55.96
N ALA A 462 -27.24 36.50 -54.81
CA ALA A 462 -26.67 36.81 -53.50
C ALA A 462 -25.41 35.94 -53.23
N GLY A 463 -24.24 36.57 -53.36
CA GLY A 463 -22.92 35.91 -53.29
C GLY A 463 -21.99 36.28 -54.45
N GLU A 464 -22.50 36.98 -55.47
CA GLU A 464 -21.74 37.44 -56.63
C GLU A 464 -21.51 38.96 -56.56
N ASP A 465 -20.27 39.40 -56.75
CA ASP A 465 -19.92 40.82 -56.84
C ASP A 465 -19.06 41.13 -58.09
N CYS A 466 -18.86 42.42 -58.39
CA CYS A 466 -18.12 42.81 -59.59
C CYS A 466 -16.61 42.48 -59.55
N GLY A 467 -16.07 42.06 -58.39
CA GLY A 467 -14.68 41.60 -58.25
C GLY A 467 -14.52 40.10 -58.53
N SER A 468 -15.57 39.32 -58.30
CA SER A 468 -15.58 37.86 -58.42
C SER A 468 -16.28 37.33 -59.69
N CYS A 469 -17.24 38.07 -60.27
CA CYS A 469 -18.09 37.58 -61.35
C CYS A 469 -18.55 38.68 -62.36
N SER A 470 -17.61 39.27 -63.10
CA SER A 470 -17.85 40.42 -63.99
C SER A 470 -18.64 40.14 -65.28
N ALA A 471 -19.02 38.89 -65.54
CA ALA A 471 -19.76 38.49 -66.73
C ALA A 471 -21.29 38.66 -66.60
N ASP A 472 -21.82 38.55 -65.38
CA ASP A 472 -23.27 38.60 -65.10
C ASP A 472 -23.71 39.83 -64.30
N CYS A 473 -22.81 40.40 -63.48
CA CYS A 473 -23.02 41.62 -62.73
C CYS A 473 -22.28 42.77 -63.44
N ASP A 474 -23.03 43.70 -64.04
CA ASP A 474 -22.57 44.81 -64.89
C ASP A 474 -21.26 45.51 -64.46
N VAL A 475 -20.52 46.01 -65.45
CA VAL A 475 -19.19 46.64 -65.35
C VAL A 475 -19.13 47.71 -64.25
N CYS A 476 -18.26 47.49 -63.25
CA CYS A 476 -17.90 48.50 -62.28
C CYS A 476 -17.25 49.71 -63.00
N ALA A 477 -17.89 50.89 -62.90
CA ALA A 477 -17.35 52.14 -63.43
C ALA A 477 -15.97 52.42 -62.80
N PRO A 478 -14.97 52.89 -63.56
CA PRO A 478 -13.61 52.99 -63.03
C PRO A 478 -13.54 54.14 -62.02
N ALA A 479 -13.18 53.81 -60.78
CA ALA A 479 -12.94 54.75 -59.68
C ALA A 479 -11.50 55.32 -59.70
N CYS A 480 -10.88 55.39 -60.88
CA CYS A 480 -9.55 55.97 -61.06
C CYS A 480 -9.26 56.23 -62.55
N GLY A 481 -8.96 57.48 -62.92
CA GLY A 481 -8.45 57.90 -64.23
C GLY A 481 -9.13 59.09 -64.92
N ASP A 482 -9.88 59.93 -64.20
CA ASP A 482 -10.55 61.12 -64.77
C ASP A 482 -9.79 62.44 -64.56
N GLY A 483 -8.70 62.40 -63.80
CA GLY A 483 -7.79 63.52 -63.56
C GLY A 483 -8.23 64.49 -62.47
N ALA A 484 -9.25 64.18 -61.65
CA ALA A 484 -9.64 64.98 -60.49
C ALA A 484 -9.90 64.10 -59.25
N CYS A 485 -9.34 64.48 -58.10
CA CYS A 485 -9.51 63.74 -56.85
C CYS A 485 -10.83 64.12 -56.16
N ASP A 486 -11.85 63.28 -56.31
CA ASP A 486 -13.19 63.50 -55.74
C ASP A 486 -13.37 62.86 -54.35
N ALA A 487 -14.45 63.22 -53.65
CA ALA A 487 -14.66 62.88 -52.22
C ALA A 487 -14.80 61.37 -51.89
N SER A 488 -14.82 60.51 -52.90
CA SER A 488 -14.84 59.05 -52.78
C SER A 488 -13.52 58.38 -53.18
N GLU A 489 -12.46 59.16 -53.41
CA GLU A 489 -11.12 58.70 -53.79
C GLU A 489 -10.10 59.14 -52.74
N ASP A 490 -9.15 58.25 -52.39
CA ASP A 490 -8.02 58.61 -51.54
C ASP A 490 -6.68 58.19 -52.18
N CYS A 491 -5.60 58.73 -51.66
CA CYS A 491 -4.25 58.50 -52.21
C CYS A 491 -3.73 57.06 -51.99
N GLY A 492 -4.44 56.21 -51.23
CA GLY A 492 -4.15 54.79 -51.06
C GLY A 492 -4.87 53.88 -52.07
N SER A 493 -6.00 54.34 -52.61
CA SER A 493 -6.87 53.60 -53.52
C SER A 493 -6.76 54.06 -54.98
N CYS A 494 -6.46 55.33 -55.26
CA CYS A 494 -6.25 55.86 -56.62
C CYS A 494 -5.12 56.92 -56.66
N SER A 495 -3.86 56.47 -56.64
CA SER A 495 -2.68 57.34 -56.61
C SER A 495 -2.39 58.10 -57.93
N ALA A 496 -3.10 57.77 -59.01
CA ALA A 496 -2.88 58.37 -60.33
C ALA A 496 -3.53 59.77 -60.46
N ASP A 497 -4.70 59.98 -59.85
CA ASP A 497 -5.44 61.25 -59.90
C ASP A 497 -5.30 62.07 -58.59
N CYS A 498 -5.23 61.41 -57.44
CA CYS A 498 -5.05 62.05 -56.12
C CYS A 498 -3.59 62.30 -55.72
N GLY A 499 -2.63 61.84 -56.53
CA GLY A 499 -1.19 61.92 -56.24
C GLY A 499 -0.73 60.97 -55.13
N ALA A 500 0.60 60.87 -54.94
CA ALA A 500 1.18 60.07 -53.86
C ALA A 500 0.94 60.71 -52.49
N CYS A 501 0.52 59.92 -51.49
CA CYS A 501 0.39 60.40 -50.12
C CYS A 501 1.75 60.95 -49.63
N PRO A 502 1.86 62.21 -49.17
CA PRO A 502 3.11 62.73 -48.62
C PRO A 502 3.38 62.10 -47.23
N PRO A 503 4.65 61.77 -46.91
CA PRO A 503 5.01 61.36 -45.56
C PRO A 503 5.05 62.62 -44.67
N VAL A 504 4.28 62.65 -43.59
CA VAL A 504 4.30 63.78 -42.65
C VAL A 504 5.30 63.46 -41.54
N CYS A 505 6.58 63.64 -41.85
CA CYS A 505 7.67 63.75 -40.89
C CYS A 505 8.74 64.73 -41.39
N GLY A 506 9.10 65.72 -40.56
CA GLY A 506 10.19 66.69 -40.75
C GLY A 506 9.78 68.16 -40.81
N ASN A 507 8.62 68.58 -40.29
CA ASN A 507 8.18 69.99 -40.28
C ASN A 507 8.54 70.78 -39.00
N GLY A 508 9.04 70.10 -37.96
CA GLY A 508 9.51 70.67 -36.70
C GLY A 508 8.45 70.98 -35.64
N THR A 509 7.20 70.51 -35.80
CA THR A 509 6.08 70.76 -34.88
C THR A 509 5.15 69.55 -34.77
N CYS A 510 4.84 69.10 -33.55
CA CYS A 510 4.00 67.92 -33.30
C CYS A 510 2.50 68.25 -33.32
N GLU A 511 1.76 67.70 -34.28
CA GLU A 511 0.32 67.97 -34.49
C GLU A 511 -0.58 66.76 -34.15
N ALA A 512 -1.90 67.00 -34.02
CA ALA A 512 -2.86 65.97 -33.60
C ALA A 512 -3.04 64.90 -34.68
N GLY A 513 -2.38 63.76 -34.50
CA GLY A 513 -2.32 62.64 -35.46
C GLY A 513 -0.90 62.07 -35.62
N GLU A 514 0.11 62.73 -35.06
CA GLU A 514 1.50 62.28 -35.03
C GLU A 514 1.86 61.82 -33.61
N ASP A 515 2.55 60.67 -33.50
CA ASP A 515 3.11 60.21 -32.23
C ASP A 515 4.63 59.98 -32.34
N CYS A 516 5.27 59.88 -31.18
CA CYS A 516 6.72 59.73 -31.09
C CYS A 516 7.24 58.35 -31.59
N GLY A 517 6.37 57.39 -31.89
CA GLY A 517 6.72 56.08 -32.47
C GLY A 517 6.65 56.05 -34.00
N THR A 518 5.83 56.89 -34.60
CA THR A 518 5.66 57.02 -36.06
C THR A 518 6.40 58.22 -36.64
N CYS A 519 6.67 59.27 -35.85
CA CYS A 519 7.30 60.49 -36.33
C CYS A 519 8.20 61.21 -35.31
N SER A 520 9.33 60.59 -34.99
CA SER A 520 10.25 61.01 -33.89
C SER A 520 11.00 62.33 -34.10
N ASP A 521 11.11 62.80 -35.35
CA ASP A 521 11.87 64.01 -35.68
C ASP A 521 11.13 65.31 -35.34
N ASP A 522 9.79 65.31 -35.34
CA ASP A 522 8.94 66.49 -35.07
C ASP A 522 8.34 66.48 -33.66
N CYS A 523 7.96 65.30 -33.14
CA CYS A 523 7.38 65.12 -31.81
C CYS A 523 8.40 64.86 -30.69
N GLY A 524 9.68 64.72 -31.05
CA GLY A 524 10.76 64.38 -30.12
C GLY A 524 10.70 62.92 -29.67
N ALA A 525 11.79 62.45 -29.05
CA ALA A 525 11.84 61.11 -28.45
C ALA A 525 10.78 60.99 -27.34
N CYS A 526 10.04 59.88 -27.33
CA CYS A 526 9.05 59.61 -26.28
C CYS A 526 9.70 59.79 -24.89
N PRO A 527 9.17 60.66 -24.00
CA PRO A 527 9.71 60.80 -22.66
C PRO A 527 9.55 59.47 -21.92
N SER A 528 10.61 59.04 -21.25
CA SER A 528 10.66 57.85 -20.40
C SER A 528 9.46 57.83 -19.45
N VAL A 529 8.56 56.85 -19.62
CA VAL A 529 7.29 56.72 -18.89
C VAL A 529 7.48 56.17 -17.47
N CYS A 530 8.68 56.33 -16.88
CA CYS A 530 9.00 55.72 -15.60
C CYS A 530 9.45 56.78 -14.58
N GLY A 531 8.75 56.84 -13.45
CA GLY A 531 9.04 57.64 -12.26
C GLY A 531 7.83 58.32 -11.57
N ASN A 532 6.58 57.93 -11.81
CA ASN A 532 5.39 58.50 -11.15
C ASN A 532 4.80 57.65 -10.00
N ASN A 533 5.35 56.46 -9.73
CA ASN A 533 4.92 55.49 -8.71
C ASN A 533 3.48 54.94 -8.86
N ALA A 534 2.89 54.92 -10.06
CA ALA A 534 1.59 54.29 -10.32
C ALA A 534 1.61 53.49 -11.64
N CYS A 535 1.05 52.28 -11.65
CA CYS A 535 1.07 51.39 -12.82
C CYS A 535 -0.19 51.57 -13.69
N GLU A 536 -0.03 52.07 -14.91
CA GLU A 536 -1.13 52.44 -15.82
C GLU A 536 -1.18 51.56 -17.08
N ASN A 537 -2.30 51.59 -17.82
CA ASN A 537 -2.52 50.70 -18.98
C ASN A 537 -1.52 50.99 -20.11
N GLY A 538 -0.57 50.06 -20.32
CA GLY A 538 0.54 50.16 -21.28
C GLY A 538 1.91 50.07 -20.61
N GLU A 539 1.96 50.18 -19.28
CA GLU A 539 3.14 49.94 -18.46
C GLU A 539 3.09 48.50 -17.92
N ASP A 540 4.21 47.81 -18.03
CA ASP A 540 4.41 46.52 -17.38
C ASP A 540 5.76 46.51 -16.67
N CYS A 541 5.99 45.44 -15.92
CA CYS A 541 7.20 45.31 -15.13
C CYS A 541 8.49 45.17 -15.97
N ALA A 542 8.37 44.89 -17.28
CA ALA A 542 9.51 44.73 -18.20
C ALA A 542 9.92 46.07 -18.82
N ASN A 543 8.94 46.95 -19.08
CA ASN A 543 9.19 48.26 -19.66
C ASN A 543 9.29 49.40 -18.61
N CYS A 544 8.75 49.21 -17.40
CA CYS A 544 8.65 50.29 -16.41
C CYS A 544 8.65 49.85 -14.93
N ALA A 545 9.65 49.05 -14.55
CA ALA A 545 9.79 48.43 -13.23
C ALA A 545 9.82 49.39 -12.02
N GLY A 546 10.10 50.68 -12.23
CA GLY A 546 10.12 51.70 -11.16
C GLY A 546 8.74 52.04 -10.60
N ASP A 547 7.70 52.02 -11.45
CA ASP A 547 6.34 52.43 -11.10
C ASP A 547 5.40 51.21 -10.93
N CYS A 548 5.57 50.19 -11.77
CA CYS A 548 4.79 48.93 -11.74
C CYS A 548 5.36 47.84 -10.83
N GLY A 549 6.57 48.06 -10.28
CA GLY A 549 7.31 47.05 -9.52
C GLY A 549 8.11 46.10 -10.43
N ALA A 550 9.10 45.43 -9.85
CA ALA A 550 9.90 44.44 -10.56
C ALA A 550 9.04 43.25 -11.02
N CYS A 551 9.32 42.70 -12.21
CA CYS A 551 8.64 41.50 -12.66
C CYS A 551 8.86 40.38 -11.63
N PRO A 552 7.81 39.66 -11.21
CA PRO A 552 7.99 38.46 -10.42
C PRO A 552 8.88 37.49 -11.20
N ALA A 553 9.87 36.89 -10.53
CA ALA A 553 10.76 35.93 -11.15
C ALA A 553 9.93 34.79 -11.77
N VAL A 554 10.06 34.60 -13.09
CA VAL A 554 9.39 33.50 -13.79
C VAL A 554 10.26 32.26 -13.63
N CYS A 555 10.03 31.52 -12.56
CA CYS A 555 10.68 30.23 -12.42
C CYS A 555 9.98 29.18 -13.32
N GLY A 556 10.75 28.36 -14.05
CA GLY A 556 10.27 27.21 -14.82
C GLY A 556 10.50 27.23 -16.33
N ASN A 557 11.45 28.01 -16.84
CA ASN A 557 11.84 28.01 -18.27
C ASN A 557 13.16 27.26 -18.56
N ASP A 558 13.75 26.60 -17.56
CA ASP A 558 14.96 25.77 -17.63
C ASP A 558 16.25 26.52 -18.05
N SER A 559 16.32 27.84 -17.90
CA SER A 559 17.53 28.62 -18.22
C SER A 559 17.77 29.78 -17.25
N CYS A 560 18.98 29.86 -16.69
CA CYS A 560 19.36 30.88 -15.70
C CYS A 560 19.78 32.21 -16.34
N GLU A 561 18.93 33.23 -16.26
CA GLU A 561 19.10 34.52 -16.94
C GLU A 561 19.62 35.65 -16.01
N ALA A 562 20.04 36.76 -16.60
CA ALA A 562 20.65 37.88 -15.87
C ALA A 562 19.61 38.64 -15.02
N GLY A 563 19.46 38.21 -13.76
CA GLY A 563 18.48 38.72 -12.80
C GLY A 563 17.98 37.63 -11.85
N GLU A 564 18.14 36.37 -12.23
CA GLU A 564 17.76 35.20 -11.45
C GLU A 564 18.92 34.75 -10.56
N ASN A 565 18.59 34.23 -9.37
CA ASN A 565 19.57 33.60 -8.51
C ASN A 565 19.00 32.32 -7.90
N CYS A 566 19.92 31.45 -7.51
CA CYS A 566 19.66 30.12 -6.97
C CYS A 566 18.92 30.10 -5.60
N LEU A 567 18.63 31.26 -4.97
CA LEU A 567 17.79 31.36 -3.78
C LEU A 567 16.33 31.67 -4.13
N GLU A 568 16.06 32.38 -5.23
CA GLU A 568 14.70 32.77 -5.63
C GLU A 568 14.11 31.89 -6.75
N CYS A 569 14.92 31.42 -7.72
CA CYS A 569 14.51 30.43 -8.72
C CYS A 569 15.49 29.24 -8.80
N PRO A 570 15.48 28.34 -7.81
CA PRO A 570 16.37 27.18 -7.76
C PRO A 570 16.07 26.11 -8.84
N SER A 571 14.88 26.16 -9.45
CA SER A 571 14.49 25.26 -10.55
C SER A 571 15.30 25.53 -11.82
N ASP A 572 15.53 26.79 -12.18
CA ASP A 572 16.21 27.17 -13.44
C ASP A 572 17.71 27.43 -13.24
N CYS A 573 18.11 28.02 -12.09
CA CYS A 573 19.51 28.34 -11.78
C CYS A 573 20.24 27.28 -10.94
N GLY A 574 19.55 26.23 -10.50
CA GLY A 574 20.10 25.19 -9.64
C GLY A 574 20.33 25.64 -8.19
N ILE A 575 20.92 24.76 -7.37
CA ILE A 575 21.24 25.02 -5.96
C ILE A 575 22.51 25.87 -5.87
N CYS A 576 22.52 26.91 -5.03
CA CYS A 576 23.70 27.76 -4.84
C CYS A 576 24.93 26.95 -4.41
N PRO A 577 26.12 27.19 -5.01
CA PRO A 577 27.34 26.53 -4.56
C PRO A 577 27.65 26.92 -3.11
N ALA A 578 27.95 25.93 -2.26
CA ALA A 578 28.31 26.15 -0.86
C ALA A 578 29.60 26.99 -0.74
N VAL A 579 29.54 28.10 0.00
CA VAL A 579 30.71 28.91 0.33
C VAL A 579 31.35 28.36 1.59
N CYS A 580 32.13 27.29 1.44
CA CYS A 580 32.86 26.72 2.56
C CYS A 580 34.09 27.56 2.93
N GLY A 581 34.25 27.86 4.23
CA GLY A 581 35.42 28.51 4.83
C GLY A 581 35.11 29.66 5.80
N SER A 582 33.89 29.81 6.29
CA SER A 582 33.49 30.89 7.22
C SER A 582 33.84 30.58 8.70
N GLY A 583 34.06 29.30 9.02
CA GLY A 583 34.31 28.81 10.37
C GLY A 583 33.08 28.72 11.27
N VAL A 584 31.87 28.94 10.75
CA VAL A 584 30.60 28.88 11.49
C VAL A 584 29.54 28.17 10.64
N CYS A 585 28.83 27.19 11.21
CA CYS A 585 27.78 26.45 10.49
C CYS A 585 26.48 27.26 10.41
N GLU A 586 26.15 27.75 9.22
CA GLU A 586 24.97 28.61 9.00
C GLU A 586 23.74 27.83 8.48
N VAL A 587 22.55 28.45 8.53
CA VAL A 587 21.29 27.81 8.10
C VAL A 587 21.33 27.55 6.58
N GLY A 588 21.43 26.28 6.21
CA GLY A 588 21.60 25.82 4.82
C GLY A 588 22.89 25.03 4.59
N GLU A 589 23.82 25.04 5.55
CA GLU A 589 25.01 24.20 5.55
C GLU A 589 24.78 22.90 6.34
N THR A 590 25.31 21.79 5.84
CA THR A 590 25.23 20.48 6.51
C THR A 590 26.62 19.90 6.66
N CYS A 591 26.83 19.02 7.64
CA CYS A 591 28.12 18.33 7.81
C CYS A 591 28.55 17.52 6.58
N SER A 592 27.60 17.16 5.68
CA SER A 592 27.84 16.50 4.39
C SER A 592 28.21 17.46 3.25
N SER A 593 27.70 18.69 3.26
CA SER A 593 27.98 19.70 2.21
C SER A 593 29.13 20.63 2.56
N CYS A 594 29.42 20.85 3.84
CA CYS A 594 30.43 21.79 4.30
C CYS A 594 31.10 21.38 5.63
N ALA A 595 31.79 20.24 5.63
CA ALA A 595 32.42 19.63 6.82
C ALA A 595 33.51 20.49 7.50
N ALA A 596 34.06 21.49 6.80
CA ALA A 596 35.08 22.38 7.34
C ALA A 596 34.51 23.36 8.39
N ASP A 597 33.25 23.82 8.20
CA ASP A 597 32.60 24.80 9.07
C ASP A 597 31.61 24.13 10.05
N CYS A 598 30.91 23.08 9.60
CA CYS A 598 29.92 22.33 10.39
C CYS A 598 30.48 21.11 11.14
N GLY A 599 31.76 20.80 10.97
CA GLY A 599 32.40 19.61 11.54
C GLY A 599 32.06 18.31 10.79
N ALA A 600 32.79 17.23 11.11
CA ALA A 600 32.55 15.92 10.53
C ALA A 600 31.24 15.32 11.05
N CYS A 601 30.43 14.73 10.15
CA CYS A 601 29.22 14.02 10.57
C CYS A 601 29.59 12.87 11.54
N PRO A 602 28.87 12.71 12.66
CA PRO A 602 29.04 11.53 13.51
C PRO A 602 28.69 10.26 12.72
N PRO A 603 29.31 9.11 13.05
CA PRO A 603 29.10 7.88 12.29
C PRO A 603 27.63 7.43 12.39
N VAL A 604 27.05 7.09 11.24
CA VAL A 604 25.67 6.64 11.01
C VAL A 604 25.49 5.18 11.45
N CYS A 605 26.09 4.79 12.57
CA CYS A 605 25.99 3.44 13.09
C CYS A 605 26.23 3.42 14.60
N GLY A 606 25.26 2.94 15.36
CA GLY A 606 25.25 2.81 16.82
C GLY A 606 24.26 3.71 17.56
N ASP A 607 23.20 4.22 16.91
CA ASP A 607 22.14 5.02 17.56
C ASP A 607 20.92 4.18 17.99
N GLY A 608 20.89 2.90 17.60
CA GLY A 608 19.87 1.93 17.97
C GLY A 608 18.57 2.03 17.16
N VAL A 609 18.51 2.80 16.07
CA VAL A 609 17.31 2.99 15.25
C VAL A 609 17.63 2.78 13.76
N CYS A 610 17.10 1.71 13.17
CA CYS A 610 17.26 1.46 11.74
C CYS A 610 16.37 2.39 10.88
N LYS A 611 16.96 3.37 10.19
CA LYS A 611 16.22 4.34 9.33
C LYS A 611 16.32 3.98 7.85
N ALA A 612 15.17 3.59 7.28
CA ALA A 612 15.05 3.20 5.88
C ALA A 612 15.55 4.30 4.92
N GLY A 613 16.48 3.95 4.03
CA GLY A 613 17.06 4.84 3.02
C GLY A 613 18.33 5.58 3.45
N VAL A 614 18.76 5.43 4.71
CA VAL A 614 19.99 6.03 5.26
C VAL A 614 20.93 4.94 5.78
N GLU A 615 20.40 3.93 6.46
CA GLU A 615 21.14 2.76 6.95
C GLU A 615 20.32 1.48 6.78
N ASP A 616 21.02 0.37 6.51
CA ASP A 616 20.43 -0.96 6.33
C ASP A 616 21.35 -2.04 6.91
N CYS A 617 20.92 -3.31 6.88
CA CYS A 617 21.66 -4.43 7.45
C CYS A 617 23.04 -4.68 6.78
N SER A 618 23.31 -4.09 5.61
CA SER A 618 24.59 -4.17 4.89
C SER A 618 25.55 -3.03 5.23
N SER A 619 25.01 -1.87 5.62
CA SER A 619 25.76 -0.65 5.95
C SER A 619 25.93 -0.43 7.46
N CYS A 620 24.99 -0.88 8.30
CA CYS A 620 25.10 -0.90 9.76
C CYS A 620 24.31 -2.06 10.41
N ALA A 621 24.94 -3.22 10.51
CA ALA A 621 24.35 -4.41 11.15
C ALA A 621 24.13 -4.30 12.67
N ALA A 622 24.69 -3.27 13.32
CA ALA A 622 24.56 -3.05 14.76
C ALA A 622 23.16 -2.54 15.15
N ASP A 623 22.56 -1.68 14.32
CA ASP A 623 21.25 -1.08 14.59
C ASP A 623 20.13 -1.76 13.77
N CYS A 624 20.43 -2.21 12.54
CA CYS A 624 19.47 -2.85 11.63
C CYS A 624 19.43 -4.38 11.70
N GLY A 625 20.28 -5.00 12.53
CA GLY A 625 20.44 -6.45 12.60
C GLY A 625 21.19 -7.04 11.40
N ALA A 626 21.58 -8.31 11.49
CA ALA A 626 22.30 -9.01 10.41
C ALA A 626 21.34 -9.45 9.29
N CYS A 627 21.68 -9.21 8.03
CA CYS A 627 20.87 -9.67 6.91
C CYS A 627 20.80 -11.22 6.92
N GLN A 628 19.60 -11.77 7.09
CA GLN A 628 19.33 -13.19 6.81
C GLN A 628 18.87 -13.28 5.35
N CYS A 629 19.60 -14.05 4.53
CA CYS A 629 19.59 -14.10 3.06
C CYS A 629 20.35 -12.94 2.38
N ALA A 630 21.54 -13.25 1.85
CA ALA A 630 22.47 -12.23 1.38
C ALA A 630 22.15 -11.66 -0.02
N PHE A 631 21.39 -12.34 -0.89
CA PHE A 631 21.09 -11.84 -2.25
C PHE A 631 19.80 -12.49 -2.79
N PRO A 632 18.72 -11.75 -3.10
CA PRO A 632 17.46 -12.33 -3.60
C PRO A 632 17.53 -12.78 -5.07
N GLY A 633 18.68 -12.64 -5.74
CA GLY A 633 18.86 -12.96 -7.16
C GLY A 633 18.27 -11.90 -8.10
N THR A 634 18.69 -11.91 -9.36
CA THR A 634 18.25 -10.93 -10.36
C THR A 634 16.89 -11.30 -10.94
N GLY A 635 15.96 -10.34 -11.00
CA GLY A 635 14.71 -10.44 -11.74
C GLY A 635 14.87 -10.02 -13.20
N THR A 636 14.26 -10.78 -14.11
CA THR A 636 14.23 -10.48 -15.55
C THR A 636 13.32 -9.29 -15.87
N PRO A 637 13.40 -8.68 -17.07
CA PRO A 637 12.46 -7.63 -17.46
C PRO A 637 10.99 -8.02 -17.35
N GLY A 638 10.64 -9.29 -17.61
CA GLY A 638 9.28 -9.80 -17.45
C GLY A 638 8.82 -9.88 -16.00
N TYR A 639 9.71 -10.24 -15.07
CA TYR A 639 9.43 -10.24 -13.63
C TYR A 639 9.07 -8.83 -13.15
N TRP A 640 9.90 -7.83 -13.46
CA TRP A 640 9.66 -6.46 -13.01
C TRP A 640 8.44 -5.80 -13.65
N LYS A 641 8.05 -6.23 -14.86
CA LYS A 641 6.80 -5.82 -15.53
C LYS A 641 5.56 -6.35 -14.80
N THR A 642 5.61 -7.59 -14.33
CA THR A 642 4.46 -8.30 -13.73
C THR A 642 4.41 -8.24 -12.20
N HIS A 643 5.48 -7.74 -11.57
CA HIS A 643 5.59 -7.60 -10.12
C HIS A 643 5.89 -6.14 -9.71
N PRO A 644 5.01 -5.18 -10.05
CA PRO A 644 5.19 -3.79 -9.65
C PRO A 644 5.30 -3.65 -8.12
N GLY A 645 4.64 -4.50 -7.33
CA GLY A 645 4.77 -4.54 -5.86
C GLY A 645 6.20 -4.77 -5.35
N ALA A 646 7.05 -5.46 -6.12
CA ALA A 646 8.45 -5.71 -5.74
C ALA A 646 9.35 -4.46 -5.87
N TRP A 647 8.86 -3.38 -6.50
CA TRP A 647 9.64 -2.16 -6.69
C TRP A 647 9.77 -1.41 -5.36
N LYS A 648 10.97 -1.47 -4.75
CA LYS A 648 11.30 -0.74 -3.51
C LYS A 648 11.40 0.77 -3.69
N VAL A 649 11.32 1.26 -4.93
CA VAL A 649 11.41 2.68 -5.27
C VAL A 649 10.18 3.12 -6.04
N SER A 650 9.63 4.28 -5.67
CA SER A 650 8.50 4.92 -6.36
C SER A 650 8.94 5.79 -7.53
N ARG A 651 10.25 6.10 -7.63
CA ARG A 651 10.87 6.89 -8.69
C ARG A 651 12.27 6.37 -9.02
N LEU A 652 12.67 6.48 -10.28
CA LEU A 652 14.01 6.12 -10.73
C LEU A 652 14.50 7.11 -11.79
N THR A 653 15.76 7.52 -11.67
CA THR A 653 16.39 8.39 -12.66
C THR A 653 16.99 7.55 -13.79
N ILE A 654 16.61 7.85 -15.03
CA ILE A 654 17.11 7.20 -16.24
C ILE A 654 17.53 8.30 -17.22
N GLY A 655 18.79 8.29 -17.67
CA GLY A 655 19.25 9.30 -18.63
C GLY A 655 19.26 10.73 -18.08
N GLY A 656 19.26 10.92 -16.76
CA GLY A 656 19.20 12.23 -16.11
C GLY A 656 17.79 12.80 -15.90
N LYS A 657 16.73 12.11 -16.34
CA LYS A 657 15.33 12.44 -16.00
C LYS A 657 14.80 11.45 -14.96
N THR A 658 14.07 11.95 -13.97
CA THR A 658 13.43 11.11 -12.95
C THR A 658 12.01 10.77 -13.38
N TYR A 659 11.72 9.47 -13.44
CA TYR A 659 10.43 8.94 -13.84
C TYR A 659 9.72 8.34 -12.62
N THR A 660 8.39 8.42 -12.61
CA THR A 660 7.56 7.72 -11.62
C THR A 660 7.50 6.23 -11.94
N LYS A 661 7.14 5.42 -10.94
CA LYS A 661 6.92 3.97 -11.10
C LYS A 661 5.97 3.66 -12.26
N ALA A 662 4.88 4.41 -12.42
CA ALA A 662 3.93 4.25 -13.52
C ALA A 662 4.59 4.50 -14.89
N GLN A 663 5.34 5.62 -15.02
CA GLN A 663 6.08 5.93 -16.25
C GLN A 663 7.16 4.88 -16.58
N LEU A 664 7.81 4.32 -15.56
CA LEU A 664 8.83 3.29 -15.75
C LEU A 664 8.22 1.94 -16.16
N LEU A 665 7.04 1.60 -15.65
CA LEU A 665 6.27 0.42 -16.07
C LEU A 665 5.79 0.55 -17.51
N ASP A 666 5.34 1.74 -17.92
CA ASP A 666 5.03 2.05 -19.32
C ASP A 666 6.26 1.84 -20.21
N ILE A 667 7.40 2.46 -19.88
CA ILE A 667 8.67 2.28 -20.61
C ILE A 667 9.08 0.80 -20.72
N ILE A 668 8.92 -0.01 -19.65
CA ILE A 668 9.22 -1.44 -19.68
C ILE A 668 8.23 -2.22 -20.55
N SER A 669 6.97 -1.81 -20.58
CA SER A 669 5.86 -2.51 -21.23
C SER A 669 5.75 -2.24 -22.72
N ARG A 670 6.21 -1.07 -23.19
CA ARG A 670 6.16 -0.64 -24.60
C ARG A 670 6.83 -1.64 -25.57
N PRO A 671 6.23 -1.98 -26.72
CA PRO A 671 6.91 -2.76 -27.75
C PRO A 671 8.14 -2.00 -28.30
N THR A 672 9.28 -2.68 -28.50
CA THR A 672 10.56 -2.04 -28.89
C THR A 672 10.69 -1.81 -30.41
N ARG A 673 9.58 -1.60 -31.11
CA ARG A 673 9.57 -1.48 -32.58
C ARG A 673 9.72 0.00 -32.95
N GLY A 674 10.81 0.36 -33.63
CA GLY A 674 11.05 1.72 -34.15
C GLY A 674 12.22 2.45 -33.47
N ASP A 675 12.14 2.70 -32.16
CA ASP A 675 13.14 3.45 -31.40
C ASP A 675 13.92 2.55 -30.41
N VAL A 676 15.22 2.37 -30.66
CA VAL A 676 16.10 1.53 -29.83
C VAL A 676 16.45 2.16 -28.48
N THR A 677 16.14 3.45 -28.24
CA THR A 677 16.33 4.06 -26.91
C THR A 677 15.55 3.31 -25.82
N TYR A 678 14.37 2.77 -26.17
CA TYR A 678 13.55 1.96 -25.27
C TYR A 678 14.20 0.61 -24.93
N ILE A 679 15.00 0.03 -25.83
CA ILE A 679 15.72 -1.23 -25.56
C ILE A 679 16.72 -1.00 -24.43
N LEU A 680 17.58 0.02 -24.54
CA LEU A 680 18.58 0.30 -23.52
C LEU A 680 17.94 0.75 -22.20
N ALA A 681 16.89 1.58 -22.26
CA ALA A 681 16.18 2.04 -21.06
C ALA A 681 15.55 0.88 -20.28
N LYS A 682 14.91 -0.08 -20.96
CA LYS A 682 14.36 -1.30 -20.33
C LYS A 682 15.40 -2.04 -19.50
N HIS A 683 16.53 -2.39 -20.11
CA HIS A 683 17.57 -3.15 -19.41
C HIS A 683 18.22 -2.34 -18.29
N LEU A 684 18.33 -1.02 -18.45
CA LEU A 684 18.87 -0.13 -17.41
C LEU A 684 17.94 0.00 -16.20
N ILE A 685 16.63 0.14 -16.41
CA ILE A 685 15.65 0.19 -15.31
C ILE A 685 15.71 -1.10 -14.52
N VAL A 686 15.64 -2.24 -15.20
CA VAL A 686 15.68 -3.57 -14.58
C VAL A 686 16.99 -3.80 -13.82
N ALA A 687 18.13 -3.40 -14.39
CA ALA A 687 19.42 -3.53 -13.72
C ALA A 687 19.47 -2.70 -12.43
N LYS A 688 19.00 -1.45 -12.46
CA LYS A 688 18.96 -0.59 -11.27
C LYS A 688 18.03 -1.13 -10.19
N LEU A 689 16.89 -1.73 -10.56
CA LEU A 689 15.99 -2.39 -9.61
C LEU A 689 16.64 -3.61 -8.98
N ASN A 690 17.33 -4.44 -9.78
CA ASN A 690 18.08 -5.59 -9.29
C ASN A 690 19.20 -5.18 -8.31
N VAL A 691 19.93 -4.10 -8.61
CA VAL A 691 20.92 -3.53 -7.68
C VAL A 691 20.26 -2.98 -6.42
N GLY A 692 19.10 -2.30 -6.55
CA GLY A 692 18.31 -1.78 -5.42
C GLY A 692 17.72 -2.87 -4.51
N LEU A 693 17.66 -4.13 -4.97
CA LEU A 693 17.34 -5.28 -4.12
C LEU A 693 18.52 -5.77 -3.27
N GLY A 694 19.72 -5.22 -3.48
CA GLY A 694 20.95 -5.63 -2.79
C GLY A 694 21.80 -6.65 -3.56
N ASN A 695 21.51 -6.92 -4.84
CA ASN A 695 22.33 -7.84 -5.66
C ASN A 695 23.71 -7.24 -5.97
N GLN A 696 24.73 -8.11 -6.05
CA GLN A 696 26.08 -7.68 -6.45
C GLN A 696 26.05 -7.02 -7.83
N SER A 697 26.70 -5.86 -7.95
CA SER A 697 26.62 -5.00 -9.15
C SER A 697 27.99 -4.68 -9.76
N SER A 698 29.09 -5.12 -9.15
CA SER A 698 30.47 -4.76 -9.53
C SER A 698 30.82 -5.02 -11.00
N CYS A 699 30.14 -5.97 -11.64
CA CYS A 699 30.31 -6.29 -13.07
C CYS A 699 29.59 -5.33 -14.03
N ILE A 700 28.63 -4.52 -13.54
CA ILE A 700 27.81 -3.61 -14.35
C ILE A 700 27.78 -2.15 -13.86
N GLU A 701 28.41 -1.78 -12.73
CA GLU A 701 28.41 -0.39 -12.23
C GLU A 701 28.84 0.63 -13.30
N ALA A 702 29.94 0.35 -14.01
CA ALA A 702 30.40 1.19 -15.12
C ALA A 702 29.43 1.16 -16.33
N THR A 703 28.73 0.04 -16.54
CA THR A 703 27.74 -0.13 -17.61
C THR A 703 26.47 0.66 -17.32
N ILE A 704 25.99 0.69 -16.07
CA ILE A 704 24.86 1.54 -15.62
C ILE A 704 25.20 3.01 -15.87
N ALA A 705 26.37 3.46 -15.42
CA ALA A 705 26.80 4.86 -15.59
C ALA A 705 26.93 5.26 -17.06
N ALA A 706 27.48 4.37 -17.90
CA ALA A 706 27.59 4.59 -19.34
C ALA A 706 26.22 4.60 -20.04
N ALA A 707 25.29 3.70 -19.65
CA ALA A 707 23.94 3.66 -20.21
C ALA A 707 23.13 4.90 -19.84
N ASP A 708 23.23 5.39 -18.59
CA ASP A 708 22.65 6.68 -18.20
C ASP A 708 23.25 7.84 -18.99
N GLN A 709 24.56 7.85 -19.22
CA GLN A 709 25.18 8.90 -20.03
C GLN A 709 24.73 8.84 -21.50
N TRP A 710 24.54 7.63 -22.04
CA TRP A 710 24.05 7.44 -23.40
C TRP A 710 22.61 7.92 -23.55
N LEU A 711 21.71 7.57 -22.62
CA LEU A 711 20.31 8.01 -22.61
C LEU A 711 20.15 9.51 -22.28
N ARG A 712 21.15 10.12 -21.63
CA ARG A 712 21.20 11.58 -21.46
C ARG A 712 21.48 12.31 -22.78
N ARG A 713 22.26 11.69 -23.67
CA ARG A 713 22.60 12.24 -25.00
C ARG A 713 21.55 11.90 -26.06
N ASN A 714 20.92 10.74 -25.95
CA ASN A 714 19.86 10.25 -26.84
C ASN A 714 18.62 10.00 -25.98
N ARG A 715 17.79 11.03 -25.83
CA ARG A 715 16.62 11.02 -24.93
C ARG A 715 15.66 9.90 -25.33
N LEU A 716 14.99 9.31 -24.35
CA LEU A 716 13.90 8.36 -24.58
C LEU A 716 12.88 8.95 -25.56
N GLY A 717 12.56 8.21 -26.62
CA GLY A 717 11.66 8.68 -27.69
C GLY A 717 12.35 9.51 -28.78
N SER A 718 13.69 9.64 -28.79
CA SER A 718 14.40 10.39 -29.84
C SER A 718 14.50 9.67 -31.19
N ASN A 719 13.79 8.57 -31.38
CA ASN A 719 13.69 7.81 -32.64
C ASN A 719 15.06 7.34 -33.18
N VAL A 720 15.90 6.77 -32.30
CA VAL A 720 17.18 6.20 -32.71
C VAL A 720 16.91 4.87 -33.44
N ARG A 721 17.51 4.69 -34.60
CA ARG A 721 17.36 3.46 -35.40
C ARG A 721 18.45 2.44 -35.08
N ASP A 722 18.10 1.16 -35.20
CA ASP A 722 18.99 0.01 -34.99
C ASP A 722 20.11 -0.10 -36.04
N SER A 723 19.95 0.54 -37.20
CA SER A 723 20.82 0.38 -38.36
C SER A 723 21.03 1.68 -39.13
N GLY A 724 22.27 1.88 -39.61
CA GLY A 724 22.68 3.05 -40.41
C GLY A 724 24.14 3.46 -40.12
N CYS A 725 24.88 3.92 -41.13
CA CYS A 725 26.26 4.41 -40.93
C CYS A 725 26.25 5.57 -39.94
N ARG A 726 26.85 5.40 -38.74
CA ARG A 726 26.87 6.37 -37.62
C ARG A 726 25.59 6.41 -36.78
N SER A 727 24.80 5.32 -36.71
CA SER A 727 23.75 5.27 -35.71
C SER A 727 24.36 5.42 -34.30
N PRO A 728 23.82 6.29 -33.42
CA PRO A 728 24.21 6.34 -32.01
C PRO A 728 24.14 4.96 -31.34
N TRP A 729 23.32 4.05 -31.87
CA TRP A 729 23.14 2.68 -31.40
C TRP A 729 24.41 1.84 -31.42
N GLU A 730 25.39 2.12 -32.30
CA GLU A 730 26.69 1.42 -32.32
C GLU A 730 27.41 1.45 -30.96
N THR A 731 27.13 2.46 -30.14
CA THR A 731 27.67 2.59 -28.77
C THR A 731 26.68 2.20 -27.67
N GLY A 732 25.39 2.07 -27.99
CA GLY A 732 24.31 1.69 -27.07
C GLY A 732 24.07 0.18 -26.99
N GLU A 733 24.19 -0.51 -28.13
CA GLU A 733 24.03 -1.97 -28.24
C GLU A 733 24.88 -2.77 -27.23
N PRO A 734 26.21 -2.57 -27.11
CA PRO A 734 27.02 -3.34 -26.16
C PRO A 734 26.69 -3.05 -24.69
N LEU A 735 26.07 -1.90 -24.39
CA LEU A 735 25.58 -1.57 -23.06
C LEU A 735 24.27 -2.33 -22.76
N ALA A 736 23.35 -2.36 -23.72
CA ALA A 736 22.09 -3.07 -23.62
C ALA A 736 22.30 -4.59 -23.44
N GLU A 737 23.17 -5.20 -24.25
CA GLU A 737 23.49 -6.64 -24.15
C GLU A 737 24.10 -7.00 -22.79
N ARG A 738 24.99 -6.16 -22.26
CA ARG A 738 25.65 -6.42 -20.98
C ARG A 738 24.69 -6.27 -19.79
N LEU A 739 23.77 -5.30 -19.84
CA LEU A 739 22.72 -5.17 -18.84
C LEU A 739 21.71 -6.31 -18.93
N ASP A 740 21.35 -6.75 -20.14
CA ASP A 740 20.51 -7.93 -20.35
C ASP A 740 21.15 -9.20 -19.76
N ALA A 741 22.44 -9.43 -20.01
CA ALA A 741 23.17 -10.55 -19.43
C ALA A 741 23.15 -10.53 -17.88
N TYR A 742 23.27 -9.35 -17.26
CA TYR A 742 23.14 -9.21 -15.82
C TYR A 742 21.72 -9.52 -15.32
N ASN A 743 20.71 -8.95 -15.96
CA ASN A 743 19.31 -9.09 -15.56
C ASN A 743 18.78 -10.52 -15.67
N ASN A 744 19.41 -11.35 -16.50
CA ASN A 744 19.10 -12.77 -16.65
C ASN A 744 20.06 -13.67 -15.83
N GLY A 745 20.75 -13.13 -14.82
CA GLY A 745 21.58 -13.90 -13.90
C GLY A 745 22.90 -14.44 -14.47
N ARG A 746 23.36 -13.95 -15.64
CA ARG A 746 24.53 -14.51 -16.36
C ARG A 746 25.85 -13.82 -16.03
N LEU A 747 25.86 -12.88 -15.08
CA LEU A 747 27.05 -12.13 -14.68
C LEU A 747 27.34 -12.28 -13.17
N CYS A 748 27.56 -11.19 -12.45
CA CYS A 748 28.02 -11.22 -11.05
C CYS A 748 26.91 -11.43 -10.01
N ALA A 749 25.65 -11.52 -10.43
CA ALA A 749 24.54 -11.90 -9.57
C ALA A 749 23.77 -13.06 -10.25
N PRO A 750 23.43 -14.13 -9.50
CA PRO A 750 22.68 -15.26 -10.04
C PRO A 750 21.21 -14.89 -10.28
N SER A 751 20.52 -15.68 -11.11
CA SER A 751 19.08 -15.52 -11.33
C SER A 751 18.31 -15.80 -10.05
N ARG A 752 17.19 -15.10 -9.83
CA ARG A 752 16.27 -15.37 -8.71
C ARG A 752 15.78 -16.83 -8.67
N ASP A 753 15.68 -17.49 -9.82
CA ASP A 753 15.25 -18.89 -9.92
C ASP A 753 16.35 -19.89 -9.51
N GLU A 754 17.60 -19.43 -9.35
CA GLU A 754 18.76 -20.25 -8.95
C GLU A 754 19.17 -20.02 -7.49
N VAL A 755 18.55 -19.05 -6.81
CA VAL A 755 18.81 -18.76 -5.39
C VAL A 755 17.78 -19.49 -4.53
N ASP A 756 18.20 -20.60 -3.94
CA ASP A 756 17.42 -21.32 -2.93
C ASP A 756 17.60 -20.64 -1.57
N CYS A 757 16.55 -19.93 -1.12
CA CYS A 757 16.51 -19.29 0.20
C CYS A 757 15.92 -20.21 1.28
N ASP A 758 15.49 -21.42 0.93
CA ASP A 758 15.06 -22.41 1.91
C ASP A 758 16.19 -23.41 2.15
N GLY A 759 16.44 -23.72 3.41
CA GLY A 759 17.36 -24.79 3.83
C GLY A 759 16.81 -26.19 3.50
N GLY A 760 16.36 -26.43 2.27
CA GLY A 760 15.81 -27.67 1.77
C GLY A 760 16.77 -28.36 0.79
N ASP A 761 17.36 -29.45 1.22
CA ASP A 761 18.24 -30.31 0.42
C ASP A 761 17.45 -30.91 -0.78
N HIS A 762 17.40 -30.22 -1.92
CA HIS A 762 16.86 -30.74 -3.17
C HIS A 762 17.94 -30.92 -4.24
N HIS A 763 18.57 -32.10 -4.19
CA HIS A 763 19.31 -32.65 -5.32
C HIS A 763 18.37 -32.84 -6.53
N HIS A 764 18.48 -31.96 -7.53
CA HIS A 764 18.07 -32.25 -8.90
C HIS A 764 19.24 -32.17 -9.87
N GLY A 765 19.35 -33.22 -10.69
CA GLY A 765 20.56 -33.63 -11.38
C GLY A 765 20.93 -32.77 -12.58
N HIS A 766 22.23 -32.52 -12.68
CA HIS A 766 22.91 -32.06 -13.89
C HIS A 766 22.58 -32.96 -15.09
N HIS A 767 21.85 -32.43 -16.07
CA HIS A 767 21.96 -32.87 -17.46
C HIS A 767 22.90 -31.91 -18.20
N GLY A 768 24.16 -32.32 -18.32
CA GLY A 768 25.13 -31.65 -19.18
C GLY A 768 24.72 -31.77 -20.65
N HIS A 769 24.64 -30.64 -21.34
CA HIS A 769 24.75 -30.58 -22.80
C HIS A 769 26.10 -30.02 -23.19
N HIS A 770 26.88 -30.90 -23.84
CA HIS A 770 28.21 -30.64 -24.35
C HIS A 770 28.21 -29.49 -25.36
N GLY A 771 29.15 -28.57 -25.16
CA GLY A 771 29.47 -27.49 -26.10
C GLY A 771 29.96 -28.02 -27.44
N GLY A 772 29.31 -27.55 -28.51
CA GLY A 772 29.81 -27.60 -29.87
C GLY A 772 30.66 -26.36 -30.16
N SER A 773 31.95 -26.58 -30.33
CA SER A 773 32.92 -25.60 -30.84
C SER A 773 32.59 -25.19 -32.28
N CYS A 774 32.47 -23.89 -32.55
CA CYS A 774 32.64 -23.35 -33.90
C CYS A 774 33.99 -22.62 -33.99
N ARG A 775 34.95 -23.30 -34.63
CA ARG A 775 36.11 -22.69 -35.28
C ARG A 775 35.64 -21.88 -36.49
N GLY A 776 36.32 -20.77 -36.73
CA GLY A 776 35.96 -19.80 -37.75
C GLY A 776 36.04 -20.27 -39.20
N ARG A 777 35.35 -19.51 -40.04
CA ARG A 777 35.86 -18.89 -41.26
C ARG A 777 35.03 -17.67 -41.59
#